data_AF-A0A0M4T420-F1
#
_entry.id   AF-A0A0M4T420-F1
#
_cell.length_a   1.000
_cell.length_b   1.000
_cell.length_c   1.000
_cell.angle_alpha   90.00
_cell.angle_beta   90.00
_cell.angle_gamma   90.00
#
_symmetry.space_group_name_H-M   'P 1'
#
loop_
_entity.id
_entity.type
_entity.pdbx_description
1 polymer ?
#
loop_
_entity_poly.entity_id
_entity_poly.type
_entity_poly.pdbx_seq_one_letter_code
_entity_poly.pdbx_strand_id
1 'polypeptide(L)'
;MRKQRRFLLLIVGLSLGLSVLMGYINPQKVFGQIALPDEETLFARRRNEVNPDLRLFEVQPPNGRTLRPVERIRRDTFGDVGFNSITTLAQLDRLVYPSLPNSVKERELEGATFFTTPNIVENGFGSMAMQTRCAGCHLNNLESVPNEGLLTGTSTVSRANRTTPTNFSFVSGSTGVNGGGRAPGSDLDPVEPDGTADLSRRSVAVSTAELDAVNNTGRTAAFTVFGDFNASASPVIFDALNATSPSGQDFGGFLQHVRPPSDRLREVFGLDCRPDAIPSVAEDRNLAVNGDLTNFNKATGRSTTGFRRAITELAGPPYIGRGLIEAIPNVDITGASDPNDARGDNSSIKTTLFQCSGDCVTGVTNTIPANVPDGREDSLARGLGRFGLRANGSEMMQFIVGGMFGSLSMTNRISPFEQNIANPAIAPYNRGCRNEVADPELPVSRPFSERNFIRSLAPPEFGRDLLAVLRAKDPSKNLPGNNPAARVQRGAKLFGIDLVAFSNRTIAGKMPRGGDGLDPNAINQSDRMVGCVNCHTPIQRTGQSPATGDPSLGPDAQGLIDALSYRWAPIFSDINIHRGPVIDVERYSPIPRDPFLVNRADAFGQSSGAAIFATYDLMRNFASDSFSNVRGTATGDRFRTPPLMGIGRVGPPFMHDARVFLSILNRDTTPAGTVTTNSEVTNEPLVVRNVDEALLAAIELHDLPAPDEPGKTSKLTGGGCPVPPNVGGKYYNKLGYDGVVNGTDPIVIDYGARPQDVICPPYNSALSNTNRSEAKEVMARFRSLTRDDQRAIIAFLRQL
;
A
#
# COMPACT_ATOMS: atom_id res chain seq x y z
N MET A 1 -0.73 -67.36 -21.27
CA MET A 1 -1.85 -66.58 -20.66
C MET A 1 -2.01 -66.76 -19.14
N ARG A 2 -2.07 -67.98 -18.57
CA ARG A 2 -2.31 -68.18 -17.12
C ARG A 2 -1.17 -67.70 -16.19
N LYS A 3 0.09 -67.84 -16.60
CA LYS A 3 1.26 -67.32 -15.85
C LYS A 3 1.34 -65.78 -15.89
N GLN A 4 1.06 -65.16 -17.04
CA GLN A 4 0.99 -63.70 -17.18
C GLN A 4 -0.11 -63.08 -16.31
N ARG A 5 -1.30 -63.69 -16.24
CA ARG A 5 -2.37 -63.23 -15.32
C ARG A 5 -1.97 -63.31 -13.85
N ARG A 6 -1.26 -64.37 -13.43
CA ARG A 6 -0.76 -64.50 -12.05
C ARG A 6 0.31 -63.48 -11.73
N PHE A 7 1.21 -63.19 -12.67
CA PHE A 7 2.23 -62.16 -12.50
C PHE A 7 1.62 -60.75 -12.42
N LEU A 8 0.62 -60.46 -13.26
CA LEU A 8 -0.10 -59.19 -13.23
C LEU A 8 -0.88 -58.99 -11.91
N LEU A 9 -1.56 -60.04 -11.42
CA LEU A 9 -2.27 -60.01 -10.13
C LEU A 9 -1.32 -59.80 -8.95
N LEU A 10 -0.10 -60.34 -9.02
CA LEU A 10 0.90 -60.18 -7.97
C LEU A 10 1.48 -58.77 -7.95
N ILE A 11 1.71 -58.16 -9.13
CA ILE A 11 2.10 -56.75 -9.24
C ILE A 11 0.98 -55.86 -8.70
N VAL A 12 -0.27 -56.06 -9.14
CA VAL A 12 -1.41 -55.26 -8.66
C VAL A 12 -1.59 -55.42 -7.15
N GLY A 13 -1.47 -56.63 -6.61
CA GLY A 13 -1.55 -56.89 -5.17
C GLY A 13 -0.43 -56.21 -4.37
N LEU A 14 0.81 -56.23 -4.87
CA LEU A 14 1.94 -55.53 -4.25
C LEU A 14 1.81 -54.02 -4.35
N SER A 15 1.35 -53.49 -5.49
CA SER A 15 1.08 -52.07 -5.67
C SER A 15 -0.02 -51.59 -4.73
N LEU A 16 -1.13 -52.34 -4.63
CA LEU A 16 -2.24 -52.02 -3.73
C LEU A 16 -1.81 -52.11 -2.26
N GLY A 17 -1.05 -53.16 -1.89
CA GLY A 17 -0.50 -53.32 -0.55
C GLY A 17 0.47 -52.19 -0.17
N LEU A 18 1.32 -51.76 -1.10
CA LEU A 18 2.24 -50.63 -0.90
C LEU A 18 1.47 -49.30 -0.80
N SER A 19 0.41 -49.09 -1.59
CA SER A 19 -0.45 -47.91 -1.51
C SER A 19 -1.23 -47.85 -0.19
N VAL A 20 -1.76 -48.98 0.30
CA VAL A 20 -2.44 -49.06 1.60
C VAL A 20 -1.45 -48.85 2.75
N LEU A 21 -0.25 -49.45 2.68
CA LEU A 21 0.79 -49.24 3.67
C LEU A 21 1.28 -47.78 3.69
N MET A 22 1.47 -47.17 2.52
CA MET A 22 1.77 -45.74 2.39
C MET A 22 0.64 -44.87 2.94
N GLY A 23 -0.62 -45.24 2.71
CA GLY A 23 -1.80 -44.58 3.28
C GLY A 23 -1.98 -44.79 4.78
N TYR A 24 -1.40 -45.85 5.35
CA TYR A 24 -1.41 -46.10 6.79
C TYR A 24 -0.24 -45.38 7.51
N ILE A 25 0.94 -45.35 6.88
CA ILE A 25 2.14 -44.68 7.43
C ILE A 25 2.05 -43.15 7.22
N ASN A 26 1.44 -42.70 6.12
CA ASN A 26 1.24 -41.30 5.80
C ASN A 26 -0.25 -41.04 5.44
N PRO A 27 -1.20 -41.21 6.36
CA PRO A 27 -2.62 -41.01 6.09
C PRO A 27 -2.93 -39.61 5.54
N GLN A 28 -2.09 -38.65 5.91
CA GLN A 28 -2.20 -37.24 5.53
C GLN A 28 -1.69 -36.96 4.10
N LYS A 29 -0.91 -37.89 3.50
CA LYS A 29 -0.50 -37.81 2.08
C LYS A 29 -1.47 -38.51 1.14
N VAL A 30 -2.38 -39.33 1.68
CA VAL A 30 -3.27 -40.20 0.89
C VAL A 30 -4.74 -39.80 1.01
N PHE A 31 -5.18 -39.18 2.12
CA PHE A 31 -6.62 -38.98 2.40
C PHE A 31 -7.07 -37.56 2.79
N GLY A 32 -6.20 -36.54 2.85
CA GLY A 32 -6.67 -35.17 3.10
C GLY A 32 -5.59 -34.20 3.54
N GLN A 33 -5.90 -32.90 3.50
CA GLN A 33 -5.04 -31.82 4.03
C GLN A 33 -4.63 -32.10 5.48
N ILE A 34 -3.40 -31.76 5.84
CA ILE A 34 -2.92 -31.83 7.24
C ILE A 34 -3.88 -30.99 8.10
N ALA A 35 -4.43 -31.57 9.18
CA ALA A 35 -5.42 -30.92 10.05
C ALA A 35 -4.81 -29.75 10.82
N LEU A 36 -5.44 -28.56 10.76
CA LEU A 36 -4.95 -27.35 11.45
C LEU A 36 -4.94 -27.55 12.98
N PRO A 37 -4.03 -26.88 13.72
CA PRO A 37 -4.07 -26.94 15.17
C PRO A 37 -5.42 -26.46 15.71
N ASP A 38 -5.83 -27.00 16.85
CA ASP A 38 -7.02 -26.52 17.55
C ASP A 38 -6.84 -25.07 18.06
N GLU A 39 -7.96 -24.42 18.38
CA GLU A 39 -7.95 -23.02 18.80
C GLU A 39 -7.11 -22.79 20.06
N GLU A 40 -7.17 -23.70 21.04
CA GLU A 40 -6.41 -23.53 22.29
C GLU A 40 -4.90 -23.59 22.07
N THR A 41 -4.44 -24.41 21.13
CA THR A 41 -3.04 -24.47 20.71
C THR A 41 -2.61 -23.16 20.04
N LEU A 42 -3.45 -22.61 19.16
CA LEU A 42 -3.19 -21.31 18.51
C LEU A 42 -3.20 -20.16 19.52
N PHE A 43 -4.10 -20.17 20.50
CA PHE A 43 -4.13 -19.19 21.57
C PHE A 43 -2.97 -19.30 22.53
N ALA A 44 -2.52 -20.52 22.85
CA ALA A 44 -1.29 -20.70 23.62
C ALA A 44 -0.09 -20.08 22.89
N ARG A 45 0.00 -20.26 21.56
CA ARG A 45 0.99 -19.57 20.74
C ARG A 45 0.81 -18.05 20.80
N ARG A 46 -0.42 -17.55 20.68
CA ARG A 46 -0.73 -16.11 20.74
C ARG A 46 -0.31 -15.47 22.06
N ARG A 47 -0.61 -16.12 23.19
CA ARG A 47 -0.18 -15.67 24.54
C ARG A 47 1.34 -15.57 24.65
N ASN A 48 2.07 -16.50 24.05
CA ASN A 48 3.54 -16.43 24.03
C ASN A 48 4.06 -15.29 23.14
N GLU A 49 3.41 -15.03 22.00
CA GLU A 49 3.78 -13.95 21.07
C GLU A 49 3.70 -12.55 21.69
N VAL A 50 2.71 -12.32 22.56
CA VAL A 50 2.54 -11.03 23.24
C VAL A 50 3.20 -10.94 24.61
N ASN A 51 3.76 -12.04 25.10
CA ASN A 51 4.41 -12.03 26.40
C ASN A 51 5.64 -11.11 26.36
N PRO A 52 5.67 -10.02 27.15
CA PRO A 52 6.77 -9.06 27.14
C PRO A 52 8.10 -9.66 27.63
N ASP A 53 8.07 -10.80 28.31
CA ASP A 53 9.27 -11.53 28.77
C ASP A 53 9.89 -12.38 27.65
N LEU A 54 9.08 -12.84 26.67
CA LEU A 54 9.55 -13.70 25.58
C LEU A 54 10.06 -12.91 24.37
N ARG A 55 9.59 -11.67 24.19
CA ARG A 55 10.11 -10.71 23.20
C ARG A 55 10.28 -11.28 21.79
N LEU A 56 9.34 -12.13 21.34
CA LEU A 56 9.45 -12.88 20.08
C LEU A 56 9.57 -12.01 18.82
N PHE A 57 9.11 -10.75 18.88
CA PHE A 57 9.23 -9.77 17.80
C PHE A 57 10.41 -8.77 17.98
N GLU A 58 11.20 -8.91 19.05
CA GLU A 58 12.49 -8.23 19.17
C GLU A 58 13.57 -9.03 18.43
N VAL A 59 13.57 -8.90 17.11
CA VAL A 59 14.45 -9.68 16.25
C VAL A 59 15.90 -9.27 16.47
N GLN A 60 16.72 -10.28 16.76
CA GLN A 60 18.15 -10.12 17.01
C GLN A 60 18.97 -10.15 15.72
N PRO A 61 20.13 -9.46 15.67
CA PRO A 61 21.01 -9.50 14.52
C PRO A 61 21.59 -10.91 14.27
N PRO A 62 22.06 -11.20 13.05
CA PRO A 62 22.67 -12.47 12.66
C PRO A 62 24.06 -12.65 13.30
N ASN A 63 24.15 -12.80 14.63
CA ASN A 63 25.41 -12.90 15.38
C ASN A 63 26.26 -14.10 14.93
N GLY A 64 27.25 -13.88 14.07
CA GLY A 64 28.16 -14.89 13.54
C GLY A 64 27.55 -15.88 12.53
N ARG A 65 26.30 -15.67 12.11
CA ARG A 65 25.62 -16.51 11.11
C ARG A 65 25.88 -15.99 9.70
N THR A 66 26.25 -16.88 8.79
CA THR A 66 26.42 -16.53 7.38
C THR A 66 25.05 -16.25 6.73
N LEU A 67 24.91 -15.04 6.20
CA LEU A 67 23.72 -14.63 5.45
C LEU A 67 23.72 -15.24 4.04
N ARG A 68 22.55 -15.62 3.55
CA ARG A 68 22.35 -16.14 2.19
C ARG A 68 21.45 -15.21 1.38
N PRO A 69 21.58 -15.13 0.05
CA PRO A 69 20.58 -14.46 -0.76
C PRO A 69 19.19 -15.04 -0.51
N VAL A 70 18.18 -14.17 -0.50
CA VAL A 70 16.77 -14.60 -0.50
C VAL A 70 16.47 -15.38 -1.78
N GLU A 71 15.72 -16.47 -1.64
CA GLU A 71 15.16 -17.21 -2.77
C GLU A 71 14.05 -16.38 -3.44
N ARG A 72 14.01 -16.40 -4.78
CA ARG A 72 13.10 -15.58 -5.57
C ARG A 72 12.33 -16.44 -6.56
N ILE A 73 11.13 -15.99 -6.89
CA ILE A 73 10.28 -16.65 -7.89
C ILE A 73 10.64 -16.13 -9.27
N ARG A 74 10.58 -17.01 -10.27
CA ARG A 74 10.72 -16.62 -11.67
C ARG A 74 9.85 -15.41 -12.02
N ARG A 75 10.47 -14.34 -12.51
CA ARG A 75 9.81 -13.06 -12.79
C ARG A 75 8.64 -13.17 -13.77
N ASP A 76 8.79 -14.00 -14.79
CA ASP A 76 7.83 -14.14 -15.88
C ASP A 76 6.52 -14.83 -15.46
N THR A 77 6.58 -15.68 -14.42
CA THR A 77 5.41 -16.36 -13.85
C THR A 77 4.97 -15.80 -12.50
N PHE A 78 5.78 -14.93 -11.89
CA PHE A 78 5.49 -14.37 -10.57
C PHE A 78 4.13 -13.69 -10.56
N GLY A 79 3.34 -13.99 -9.52
CA GLY A 79 2.04 -13.38 -9.23
C GLY A 79 0.90 -13.73 -10.19
N ASP A 80 1.18 -14.43 -11.30
CA ASP A 80 0.17 -14.83 -12.27
C ASP A 80 -0.54 -16.11 -11.81
N VAL A 81 -1.55 -16.00 -10.95
CA VAL A 81 -2.26 -17.16 -10.37
C VAL A 81 -3.65 -17.40 -11.00
N GLY A 82 -3.90 -16.78 -12.14
CA GLY A 82 -5.20 -16.80 -12.82
C GLY A 82 -6.17 -15.76 -12.26
N PHE A 83 -7.46 -15.92 -12.59
CA PHE A 83 -8.52 -14.99 -12.18
C PHE A 83 -9.36 -15.49 -11.00
N ASN A 84 -9.36 -16.80 -10.78
CA ASN A 84 -10.12 -17.44 -9.72
C ASN A 84 -9.35 -17.39 -8.40
N SER A 85 -10.06 -17.61 -7.31
CA SER A 85 -9.47 -17.73 -5.97
C SER A 85 -8.37 -18.81 -5.93
N ILE A 86 -7.40 -18.61 -5.05
CA ILE A 86 -6.28 -19.51 -4.84
C ILE A 86 -6.78 -20.68 -3.99
N THR A 87 -7.09 -21.80 -4.65
CA THR A 87 -7.63 -23.01 -4.01
C THR A 87 -6.77 -24.24 -4.23
N THR A 88 -5.62 -24.10 -4.90
CA THR A 88 -4.69 -25.20 -5.19
C THR A 88 -3.25 -24.87 -4.83
N LEU A 89 -2.45 -25.88 -4.48
CA LEU A 89 -1.02 -25.72 -4.20
C LEU A 89 -0.22 -25.23 -5.41
N ALA A 90 -0.61 -25.62 -6.63
CA ALA A 90 0.06 -25.22 -7.86
C ALA A 90 -0.03 -23.70 -8.12
N GLN A 91 -1.11 -23.05 -7.67
CA GLN A 91 -1.21 -21.59 -7.73
C GLN A 91 -0.21 -20.94 -6.76
N LEU A 92 0.04 -21.54 -5.60
CA LEU A 92 1.00 -21.02 -4.61
C LEU A 92 2.44 -21.01 -5.14
N ASP A 93 2.84 -21.94 -6.01
CA ASP A 93 4.20 -22.01 -6.59
C ASP A 93 4.65 -20.73 -7.31
N ARG A 94 3.71 -19.86 -7.69
CA ARG A 94 3.96 -18.56 -8.33
C ARG A 94 4.02 -17.38 -7.36
N LEU A 95 3.79 -17.63 -6.07
CA LEU A 95 3.69 -16.62 -5.00
C LEU A 95 4.63 -16.89 -3.82
N VAL A 96 4.82 -18.15 -3.44
CA VAL A 96 5.55 -18.52 -2.23
C VAL A 96 6.97 -19.01 -2.51
N TYR A 97 7.84 -19.05 -1.50
CA TYR A 97 9.24 -19.49 -1.69
C TYR A 97 9.32 -20.87 -2.35
N PRO A 98 10.07 -21.02 -3.48
CA PRO A 98 10.13 -22.28 -4.21
C PRO A 98 10.63 -23.47 -3.38
N SER A 99 11.44 -23.26 -2.34
CA SER A 99 11.91 -24.32 -1.45
C SER A 99 10.88 -24.79 -0.41
N LEU A 100 9.68 -24.22 -0.36
CA LEU A 100 8.70 -24.58 0.67
C LEU A 100 8.17 -26.01 0.48
N PRO A 101 8.18 -26.83 1.54
CA PRO A 101 7.51 -28.13 1.54
C PRO A 101 6.01 -28.02 1.26
N ASN A 102 5.44 -29.00 0.56
CA ASN A 102 4.00 -29.04 0.30
C ASN A 102 3.16 -29.04 1.58
N SER A 103 3.65 -29.69 2.64
CA SER A 103 3.01 -29.69 3.96
C SER A 103 2.84 -28.29 4.55
N VAL A 104 3.76 -27.36 4.30
CA VAL A 104 3.64 -25.95 4.69
C VAL A 104 2.65 -25.24 3.78
N LYS A 105 2.73 -25.45 2.46
CA LYS A 105 1.78 -24.86 1.49
C LYS A 105 0.33 -25.29 1.75
N GLU A 106 0.12 -26.52 2.20
CA GLU A 106 -1.20 -27.03 2.63
C GLU A 106 -1.76 -26.25 3.82
N ARG A 107 -0.91 -25.76 4.73
CA ARG A 107 -1.32 -24.88 5.86
C ARG A 107 -1.69 -23.47 5.40
N GLU A 108 -1.01 -22.98 4.37
CA GLU A 108 -1.21 -21.63 3.85
C GLU A 108 -2.45 -21.53 2.97
N LEU A 109 -2.96 -22.66 2.46
CA LEU A 109 -4.06 -22.66 1.50
C LEU A 109 -5.36 -22.11 2.07
N GLU A 110 -5.67 -22.33 3.35
CA GLU A 110 -6.83 -21.71 4.01
C GLU A 110 -6.72 -20.17 3.96
N GLY A 111 -5.55 -19.62 4.31
CA GLY A 111 -5.29 -18.19 4.30
C GLY A 111 -5.32 -17.61 2.89
N ALA A 112 -4.70 -18.30 1.92
CA ALA A 112 -4.68 -17.88 0.52
C ALA A 112 -6.09 -17.91 -0.10
N THR A 113 -6.87 -18.95 0.21
CA THR A 113 -8.26 -19.07 -0.24
C THR A 113 -9.07 -17.92 0.32
N PHE A 114 -9.03 -17.70 1.64
CA PHE A 114 -9.78 -16.61 2.27
C PHE A 114 -9.43 -15.24 1.70
N PHE A 115 -8.14 -14.95 1.53
CA PHE A 115 -7.69 -13.68 1.00
C PHE A 115 -8.26 -13.39 -0.40
N THR A 116 -8.37 -14.44 -1.22
CA THR A 116 -8.71 -14.33 -2.65
C THR A 116 -10.15 -14.72 -2.99
N THR A 117 -10.94 -15.17 -2.02
CA THR A 117 -12.34 -15.54 -2.21
C THR A 117 -13.25 -14.39 -1.80
N PRO A 118 -14.24 -14.00 -2.63
CA PRO A 118 -15.33 -13.15 -2.18
C PRO A 118 -16.04 -13.76 -0.98
N ASN A 119 -16.20 -12.99 0.08
CA ASN A 119 -17.09 -13.35 1.17
C ASN A 119 -18.49 -12.82 0.83
N ILE A 120 -19.52 -13.56 1.21
CA ILE A 120 -20.93 -13.19 1.03
C ILE A 120 -21.58 -12.91 2.38
N VAL A 121 -22.61 -12.07 2.43
CA VAL A 121 -23.21 -11.54 3.67
C VAL A 121 -23.59 -12.62 4.69
N GLU A 122 -23.83 -13.84 4.23
CA GLU A 122 -24.10 -15.04 5.02
C GLU A 122 -22.88 -15.60 5.77
N ASN A 123 -21.66 -15.25 5.37
CA ASN A 123 -20.39 -15.71 5.96
C ASN A 123 -19.96 -14.91 7.20
N GLY A 124 -20.71 -13.88 7.59
CA GLY A 124 -20.28 -12.92 8.60
C GLY A 124 -19.60 -11.72 7.99
N PHE A 125 -20.14 -10.55 8.30
CA PHE A 125 -19.81 -9.27 7.69
C PHE A 125 -19.87 -8.11 8.68
N GLY A 126 -20.21 -8.41 9.93
CA GLY A 126 -20.62 -7.47 10.95
C GLY A 126 -21.33 -6.21 10.48
N SER A 127 -20.94 -5.05 11.01
CA SER A 127 -21.42 -3.73 10.58
C SER A 127 -21.35 -3.63 9.06
N MET A 128 -22.54 -3.64 8.45
CA MET A 128 -22.88 -3.80 7.04
C MET A 128 -22.21 -2.83 6.04
N ALA A 129 -21.21 -2.07 6.46
CA ALA A 129 -20.59 -0.94 5.78
C ALA A 129 -19.26 -1.28 5.06
N MET A 130 -18.87 -2.55 4.93
CA MET A 130 -17.52 -2.96 4.52
C MET A 130 -17.44 -3.77 3.21
N GLN A 131 -16.21 -3.92 2.69
CA GLN A 131 -15.95 -4.66 1.45
C GLN A 131 -16.18 -6.17 1.62
N THR A 132 -16.58 -6.84 0.54
CA THR A 132 -16.82 -8.29 0.53
C THR A 132 -15.57 -9.15 0.68
N ARG A 133 -14.36 -8.57 0.63
CA ARG A 133 -13.11 -9.34 0.55
C ARG A 133 -11.87 -8.44 0.66
N CYS A 134 -10.74 -8.98 1.16
CA CYS A 134 -9.43 -8.31 1.09
C CYS A 134 -9.13 -7.84 -0.34
N ALA A 135 -9.67 -8.62 -1.26
CA ALA A 135 -9.59 -8.52 -2.68
C ALA A 135 -10.08 -7.19 -3.32
N GLY A 136 -11.02 -6.44 -2.72
CA GLY A 136 -11.38 -5.11 -3.23
C GLY A 136 -10.21 -4.10 -3.17
N CYS A 137 -9.20 -4.39 -2.35
CA CYS A 137 -7.98 -3.60 -2.17
C CYS A 137 -6.74 -4.15 -2.91
N HIS A 138 -6.77 -5.40 -3.40
CA HIS A 138 -5.56 -6.12 -3.85
C HIS A 138 -5.67 -6.84 -5.20
N LEU A 139 -6.86 -7.06 -5.79
CA LEU A 139 -6.99 -7.98 -6.93
C LEU A 139 -6.85 -7.42 -8.33
N ASN A 140 -6.81 -6.10 -8.46
CA ASN A 140 -7.19 -5.53 -9.72
C ASN A 140 -5.91 -5.23 -10.49
N ASN A 141 -5.40 -6.21 -11.23
CA ASN A 141 -4.48 -6.01 -12.36
C ASN A 141 -5.20 -6.33 -13.69
N LEU A 142 -6.53 -6.37 -13.62
CA LEU A 142 -7.41 -6.71 -14.72
C LEU A 142 -7.52 -5.59 -15.75
N GLU A 143 -7.29 -4.36 -15.30
CA GLU A 143 -7.26 -3.12 -16.10
C GLU A 143 -5.81 -2.71 -16.44
N SER A 144 -4.81 -3.54 -16.09
CA SER A 144 -3.41 -3.27 -16.41
C SER A 144 -3.22 -3.19 -17.92
N VAL A 145 -2.38 -2.25 -18.35
CA VAL A 145 -2.10 -2.01 -19.76
C VAL A 145 -1.37 -3.22 -20.37
N PRO A 146 -1.88 -3.79 -21.49
CA PRO A 146 -1.24 -4.90 -22.18
C PRO A 146 0.18 -4.57 -22.63
N ASN A 147 1.02 -5.60 -22.73
CA ASN A 147 2.41 -5.52 -23.21
C ASN A 147 3.38 -4.67 -22.36
N GLU A 148 2.96 -4.23 -21.16
CA GLU A 148 3.84 -3.51 -20.23
C GLU A 148 4.67 -4.45 -19.33
N GLY A 149 4.48 -5.76 -19.43
CA GLY A 149 5.11 -6.75 -18.56
C GLY A 149 4.52 -6.78 -17.15
N LEU A 150 3.36 -6.15 -16.94
CA LEU A 150 2.62 -6.14 -15.70
C LEU A 150 1.87 -7.45 -15.48
N LEU A 151 1.65 -7.79 -14.21
CA LEU A 151 0.65 -8.78 -13.80
C LEU A 151 -0.69 -8.44 -14.47
N THR A 152 -1.43 -9.45 -14.89
CA THR A 152 -2.77 -9.29 -15.49
C THR A 152 -3.85 -10.06 -14.75
N GLY A 153 -3.44 -10.97 -13.86
CA GLY A 153 -4.30 -11.82 -13.04
C GLY A 153 -4.57 -11.26 -11.64
N THR A 154 -5.48 -11.94 -10.95
CA THR A 154 -5.93 -11.67 -9.60
C THR A 154 -4.90 -12.19 -8.60
N SER A 155 -4.28 -11.35 -7.76
CA SER A 155 -3.16 -11.79 -6.91
C SER A 155 -3.06 -11.04 -5.56
N THR A 156 -2.34 -11.60 -4.59
CA THR A 156 -2.04 -10.91 -3.31
C THR A 156 -0.86 -9.93 -3.42
N VAL A 157 -0.11 -10.06 -4.50
CA VAL A 157 1.01 -9.17 -4.85
C VAL A 157 0.59 -8.12 -5.89
N SER A 158 -0.68 -8.11 -6.32
CA SER A 158 -1.25 -7.01 -7.09
C SER A 158 -1.74 -5.86 -6.20
N ARG A 159 -2.18 -4.77 -6.84
CA ARG A 159 -2.70 -3.57 -6.17
C ARG A 159 -4.18 -3.38 -6.51
N ALA A 160 -4.86 -2.49 -5.80
CA ALA A 160 -6.18 -2.01 -6.20
C ALA A 160 -6.08 -1.28 -7.55
N ASN A 161 -7.01 -1.49 -8.49
CA ASN A 161 -7.03 -0.69 -9.73
C ASN A 161 -7.78 0.57 -9.41
N ARG A 162 -7.06 1.68 -9.50
CA ARG A 162 -7.68 2.99 -9.55
C ARG A 162 -7.76 3.41 -11.00
N THR A 163 -8.91 3.89 -11.43
CA THR A 163 -9.11 4.41 -12.79
C THR A 163 -9.54 5.87 -12.76
N THR A 164 -10.17 6.33 -11.68
CA THR A 164 -10.40 7.75 -11.50
C THR A 164 -10.05 8.17 -10.08
N PRO A 165 -9.79 9.48 -9.87
CA PRO A 165 -9.85 10.03 -8.53
C PRO A 165 -11.26 9.91 -7.93
N THR A 166 -11.37 10.07 -6.61
CA THR A 166 -12.68 10.17 -5.94
C THR A 166 -13.18 11.59 -5.98
N ASN A 167 -14.43 11.78 -6.34
CA ASN A 167 -15.13 13.04 -6.17
C ASN A 167 -15.92 13.04 -4.87
N PHE A 168 -15.39 13.71 -3.87
CA PHE A 168 -15.95 13.71 -2.52
C PHE A 168 -17.28 14.47 -2.45
N SER A 169 -17.56 15.41 -3.35
CA SER A 169 -18.90 16.04 -3.44
C SER A 169 -20.02 15.03 -3.71
N PHE A 170 -19.74 13.92 -4.39
CA PHE A 170 -20.76 12.90 -4.67
C PHE A 170 -20.76 11.77 -3.65
N VAL A 171 -19.60 11.44 -3.07
CA VAL A 171 -19.51 10.45 -1.98
C VAL A 171 -20.08 11.02 -0.68
N SER A 172 -20.00 12.34 -0.48
CA SER A 172 -20.70 13.05 0.59
C SER A 172 -22.22 13.06 0.40
N GLY A 173 -22.97 13.21 1.49
CA GLY A 173 -24.42 13.34 1.45
C GLY A 173 -24.93 14.31 2.52
N SER A 174 -25.94 15.10 2.18
CA SER A 174 -26.82 15.67 3.21
C SER A 174 -27.65 14.52 3.78
N THR A 175 -27.50 14.26 5.07
CA THR A 175 -28.10 13.10 5.75
C THR A 175 -29.63 13.13 5.69
N GLY A 176 -30.23 14.32 5.54
CA GLY A 176 -31.68 14.55 5.42
C GLY A 176 -32.24 14.60 3.99
N VAL A 177 -31.43 14.85 2.96
CA VAL A 177 -31.92 15.03 1.56
C VAL A 177 -31.71 13.78 0.71
N ASN A 178 -30.53 13.15 0.78
CA ASN A 178 -30.20 11.98 -0.04
C ASN A 178 -30.23 10.67 0.76
N GLY A 179 -30.32 10.76 2.09
CA GLY A 179 -30.39 9.60 2.98
C GLY A 179 -29.15 8.71 2.91
N GLY A 180 -27.94 9.29 2.83
CA GLY A 180 -26.66 8.55 2.79
C GLY A 180 -25.68 9.06 1.72
N GLY A 181 -24.47 8.48 1.70
CA GLY A 181 -23.46 8.73 0.66
C GLY A 181 -23.75 7.96 -0.62
N ARG A 182 -23.16 8.38 -1.74
CA ARG A 182 -23.24 7.62 -3.00
C ARG A 182 -22.03 6.68 -3.11
N ALA A 183 -22.28 5.40 -3.33
CA ALA A 183 -21.23 4.46 -3.64
C ALA A 183 -20.50 4.90 -4.94
N PRO A 184 -19.18 4.69 -5.04
CA PRO A 184 -18.52 4.63 -6.34
C PRO A 184 -19.21 3.62 -7.26
N GLY A 185 -18.98 3.68 -8.59
CA GLY A 185 -19.67 2.86 -9.61
C GLY A 185 -20.03 1.42 -9.20
N SER A 186 -21.25 0.97 -9.56
CA SER A 186 -21.91 -0.23 -9.03
C SER A 186 -21.45 -1.55 -9.66
N ASP A 187 -20.87 -1.52 -10.87
CA ASP A 187 -20.71 -2.72 -11.71
C ASP A 187 -19.26 -3.26 -11.73
N LEU A 188 -18.48 -2.93 -10.69
CA LEU A 188 -17.02 -2.91 -10.78
C LEU A 188 -16.29 -4.15 -10.27
N ASP A 189 -17.02 -5.14 -9.77
CA ASP A 189 -16.43 -6.43 -9.49
C ASP A 189 -16.61 -7.34 -10.71
N PRO A 190 -15.55 -7.55 -11.54
CA PRO A 190 -15.62 -8.60 -12.53
C PRO A 190 -15.68 -9.96 -11.85
N VAL A 191 -15.38 -10.07 -10.56
CA VAL A 191 -15.45 -11.33 -9.83
C VAL A 191 -16.84 -11.49 -9.22
N GLU A 192 -17.56 -12.51 -9.66
CA GLU A 192 -18.85 -12.91 -9.11
C GLU A 192 -18.71 -13.39 -7.66
N PRO A 193 -19.81 -13.47 -6.89
CA PRO A 193 -19.81 -13.99 -5.53
C PRO A 193 -19.20 -15.40 -5.38
N ASP A 194 -19.16 -16.19 -6.46
CA ASP A 194 -18.55 -17.53 -6.49
C ASP A 194 -17.02 -17.52 -6.74
N GLY A 195 -16.41 -16.34 -6.86
CA GLY A 195 -14.98 -16.18 -7.08
C GLY A 195 -14.54 -16.27 -8.54
N THR A 196 -15.46 -16.47 -9.49
CA THR A 196 -15.15 -16.47 -10.93
C THR A 196 -15.11 -15.06 -11.49
N ALA A 197 -14.18 -14.77 -12.41
CA ALA A 197 -14.12 -13.47 -13.06
C ALA A 197 -14.90 -13.44 -14.39
N ASP A 198 -15.99 -12.70 -14.46
CA ASP A 198 -16.64 -12.24 -15.68
C ASP A 198 -15.82 -11.11 -16.35
N LEU A 199 -15.03 -11.52 -17.34
CA LEU A 199 -14.22 -10.61 -18.14
C LEU A 199 -15.04 -9.73 -19.08
N SER A 200 -16.30 -10.06 -19.35
CA SER A 200 -17.17 -9.25 -20.21
C SER A 200 -17.44 -7.88 -19.56
N ARG A 201 -17.52 -7.82 -18.23
CA ARG A 201 -17.61 -6.57 -17.44
C ARG A 201 -16.38 -5.67 -17.56
N ARG A 202 -15.23 -6.18 -18.02
CA ARG A 202 -14.04 -5.33 -18.30
C ARG A 202 -14.18 -4.49 -19.57
N SER A 203 -14.96 -4.99 -20.53
CA SER A 203 -15.10 -4.40 -21.87
C SER A 203 -16.18 -3.32 -21.96
N VAL A 204 -16.94 -3.15 -20.88
CA VAL A 204 -18.13 -2.32 -20.83
C VAL A 204 -17.74 -0.90 -20.44
N ALA A 205 -17.25 -0.17 -21.45
CA ALA A 205 -17.38 1.29 -21.51
C ALA A 205 -18.86 1.74 -21.68
N VAL A 206 -19.83 0.98 -21.15
CA VAL A 206 -21.27 1.23 -21.39
C VAL A 206 -21.78 2.38 -20.52
N SER A 207 -21.00 2.79 -19.52
CA SER A 207 -21.24 4.00 -18.73
C SER A 207 -20.01 4.90 -18.74
N THR A 208 -19.97 5.87 -19.66
CA THR A 208 -19.01 7.00 -19.59
C THR A 208 -19.12 7.74 -18.24
N ALA A 209 -20.27 7.64 -17.57
CA ALA A 209 -20.53 8.27 -16.29
C ALA A 209 -19.68 7.71 -15.13
N GLU A 210 -19.21 6.47 -15.18
CA GLU A 210 -18.33 5.91 -14.11
C GLU A 210 -16.87 6.32 -14.29
N LEU A 211 -16.45 6.64 -15.51
CA LEU A 211 -15.12 7.19 -15.79
C LEU A 211 -15.08 8.72 -15.64
N ASP A 212 -16.24 9.36 -15.53
CA ASP A 212 -16.38 10.79 -15.27
C ASP A 212 -16.36 11.09 -13.77
N ALA A 213 -15.16 11.22 -13.19
CA ALA A 213 -15.01 11.69 -11.81
C ALA A 213 -15.23 13.20 -11.65
N VAL A 214 -15.50 13.98 -12.69
CA VAL A 214 -15.82 15.41 -12.52
C VAL A 214 -17.29 15.57 -12.15
N ASN A 215 -18.18 14.83 -12.83
CA ASN A 215 -19.63 14.96 -12.67
C ASN A 215 -20.27 13.76 -11.96
N ASN A 216 -19.47 12.83 -11.43
CA ASN A 216 -19.93 11.66 -10.69
C ASN A 216 -18.91 11.20 -9.63
N THR A 217 -19.22 10.15 -8.88
CA THR A 217 -18.32 9.54 -7.87
C THR A 217 -17.03 8.97 -8.47
N GLY A 218 -17.05 8.61 -9.75
CA GLY A 218 -15.95 7.96 -10.46
C GLY A 218 -15.76 6.48 -10.08
N ARG A 219 -14.87 5.81 -10.80
CA ARG A 219 -14.35 4.46 -10.55
C ARG A 219 -13.12 4.55 -9.65
N THR A 220 -13.34 4.59 -8.33
CA THR A 220 -12.28 4.48 -7.33
C THR A 220 -12.20 3.07 -6.74
N ALA A 221 -10.99 2.58 -6.49
CA ALA A 221 -10.76 1.43 -5.62
C ALA A 221 -9.92 1.79 -4.39
N ALA A 222 -9.60 3.08 -4.22
CA ALA A 222 -9.06 3.57 -2.96
C ALA A 222 -10.21 3.68 -1.96
N PHE A 223 -9.95 3.31 -0.71
CA PHE A 223 -10.96 3.41 0.34
C PHE A 223 -10.88 4.75 1.02
N THR A 224 -12.05 5.35 1.29
CA THR A 224 -12.15 6.60 2.01
C THR A 224 -12.22 6.31 3.50
N VAL A 225 -11.25 6.82 4.25
CA VAL A 225 -11.29 6.92 5.72
C VAL A 225 -11.59 8.36 6.08
N PHE A 226 -12.58 8.57 6.92
CA PHE A 226 -12.91 9.90 7.42
C PHE A 226 -13.30 9.88 8.88
N GLY A 227 -13.11 11.02 9.54
CA GLY A 227 -13.47 11.23 10.93
C GLY A 227 -12.95 12.55 11.46
N ASP A 228 -13.10 12.78 12.76
CA ASP A 228 -12.62 13.98 13.41
C ASP A 228 -11.34 13.72 14.19
N PHE A 229 -10.36 14.56 13.91
CA PHE A 229 -9.03 14.48 14.46
C PHE A 229 -8.77 15.64 15.43
N ASN A 230 -8.29 15.33 16.63
CA ASN A 230 -7.87 16.31 17.62
C ASN A 230 -6.40 16.08 18.04
N ALA A 231 -5.50 16.89 17.45
CA ALA A 231 -4.07 16.87 17.79
C ALA A 231 -3.75 17.41 19.19
N SER A 232 -4.67 18.17 19.79
CA SER A 232 -4.46 18.79 21.10
C SER A 232 -4.92 17.92 22.26
N ALA A 233 -5.63 16.82 21.98
CA ALA A 233 -5.99 15.84 22.98
C ALA A 233 -4.76 15.04 23.46
N SER A 234 -4.81 14.54 24.70
CA SER A 234 -3.79 13.65 25.27
C SER A 234 -4.46 12.40 25.84
N PRO A 235 -4.34 11.23 25.17
CA PRO A 235 -3.67 11.02 23.88
C PRO A 235 -4.38 11.73 22.73
N VAL A 236 -3.70 11.90 21.59
CA VAL A 236 -4.30 12.41 20.35
C VAL A 236 -5.50 11.54 19.97
N ILE A 237 -6.62 12.17 19.59
CA ILE A 237 -7.88 11.45 19.31
C ILE A 237 -8.18 11.50 17.81
N PHE A 238 -8.64 10.37 17.27
CA PHE A 238 -9.34 10.27 16.00
C PHE A 238 -10.71 9.61 16.26
N ASP A 239 -11.79 10.38 16.16
CA ASP A 239 -13.17 9.89 16.21
C ASP A 239 -13.57 9.52 14.78
N ALA A 240 -13.68 8.23 14.47
CA ALA A 240 -14.12 7.77 13.16
C ALA A 240 -15.62 7.99 12.90
N LEU A 241 -16.32 8.76 13.75
CA LEU A 241 -17.75 9.10 13.69
C LEU A 241 -18.69 7.92 13.95
N ASN A 242 -18.15 6.71 13.91
CA ASN A 242 -18.78 5.48 14.36
C ASN A 242 -18.36 5.32 15.81
N ALA A 243 -19.31 5.45 16.75
CA ALA A 243 -19.04 5.30 18.17
C ALA A 243 -18.13 4.08 18.37
N THR A 244 -16.94 4.29 18.92
CA THR A 244 -15.90 3.27 19.05
C THR A 244 -16.48 1.94 19.56
N SER A 245 -15.85 0.81 19.19
CA SER A 245 -16.13 -0.49 19.84
C SER A 245 -16.40 -0.26 21.33
N PRO A 246 -17.38 -0.92 21.97
CA PRO A 246 -17.69 -0.74 23.39
C PRO A 246 -16.46 -0.86 24.32
N SER A 247 -15.38 -1.47 23.82
CA SER A 247 -14.10 -1.68 24.50
C SER A 247 -13.01 -0.63 24.22
N GLY A 248 -13.22 0.33 23.30
CA GLY A 248 -12.20 1.30 22.89
C GLY A 248 -10.97 0.70 22.21
N GLN A 249 -11.08 -0.52 21.68
CA GLN A 249 -9.97 -1.27 21.09
C GLN A 249 -9.71 -0.91 19.63
N ASP A 250 -8.47 -0.52 19.34
CA ASP A 250 -7.97 -0.36 17.98
C ASP A 250 -6.97 -1.46 17.63
N PHE A 251 -7.37 -2.34 16.72
CA PHE A 251 -6.49 -3.34 16.14
C PHE A 251 -5.51 -2.75 15.09
N GLY A 252 -5.32 -1.42 15.08
CA GLY A 252 -4.46 -0.70 14.13
C GLY A 252 -4.92 -0.74 12.67
N GLY A 253 -6.13 -1.25 12.42
CA GLY A 253 -6.79 -1.33 11.12
C GLY A 253 -7.44 -0.01 10.72
N PHE A 254 -7.77 0.11 9.43
CA PHE A 254 -8.52 1.23 8.90
C PHE A 254 -10.01 0.94 9.01
N LEU A 255 -10.78 1.82 9.65
CA LEU A 255 -12.23 1.83 9.47
C LEU A 255 -12.50 2.42 8.08
N GLN A 256 -12.99 1.58 7.17
CA GLN A 256 -13.42 2.06 5.86
C GLN A 256 -14.85 2.59 5.99
N HIS A 257 -15.29 3.48 5.09
CA HIS A 257 -16.67 3.96 5.06
C HIS A 257 -17.26 3.79 3.66
N VAL A 258 -16.97 2.67 2.99
CA VAL A 258 -17.26 2.50 1.56
C VAL A 258 -17.99 1.19 1.26
N ARG A 259 -19.02 1.31 0.41
CA ARG A 259 -19.72 0.22 -0.31
C ARG A 259 -20.25 -0.92 0.59
N PRO A 260 -21.37 -0.69 1.31
CA PRO A 260 -22.16 -1.81 1.81
C PRO A 260 -22.64 -2.68 0.63
N PRO A 261 -22.74 -4.01 0.77
CA PRO A 261 -23.37 -4.88 -0.22
C PRO A 261 -24.91 -4.74 -0.19
N SER A 262 -25.41 -3.51 -0.34
CA SER A 262 -26.79 -3.10 -0.05
C SER A 262 -27.86 -3.95 -0.73
N ASP A 263 -27.64 -4.33 -1.99
CA ASP A 263 -28.60 -5.12 -2.76
C ASP A 263 -28.72 -6.53 -2.19
N ARG A 264 -27.59 -7.15 -1.83
CA ARG A 264 -27.57 -8.48 -1.22
C ARG A 264 -28.15 -8.45 0.20
N LEU A 265 -27.87 -7.40 0.97
CA LEU A 265 -28.44 -7.23 2.30
C LEU A 265 -29.95 -7.08 2.27
N ARG A 266 -30.47 -6.34 1.30
CA ARG A 266 -31.91 -6.20 1.08
C ARG A 266 -32.53 -7.53 0.65
N GLU A 267 -31.87 -8.26 -0.24
CA GLU A 267 -32.34 -9.57 -0.73
C GLU A 267 -32.40 -10.62 0.39
N VAL A 268 -31.35 -10.73 1.20
CA VAL A 268 -31.18 -11.81 2.19
C VAL A 268 -31.84 -11.49 3.53
N PHE A 269 -31.65 -10.27 4.03
CA PHE A 269 -32.07 -9.88 5.38
C PHE A 269 -33.15 -8.79 5.40
N GLY A 270 -33.55 -8.26 4.24
CA GLY A 270 -34.48 -7.13 4.16
C GLY A 270 -33.89 -5.81 4.67
N LEU A 271 -32.56 -5.72 4.77
CA LEU A 271 -31.87 -4.54 5.30
C LEU A 271 -31.49 -3.57 4.17
N ASP A 272 -31.94 -2.31 4.25
CA ASP A 272 -31.57 -1.24 3.32
C ASP A 272 -30.42 -0.39 3.88
N CYS A 273 -29.20 -0.92 3.81
CA CYS A 273 -28.01 -0.24 4.31
C CYS A 273 -27.31 0.55 3.22
N ARG A 274 -26.95 1.80 3.53
CA ARG A 274 -26.37 2.75 2.59
C ARG A 274 -24.95 3.14 2.99
N PRO A 275 -24.09 3.52 2.02
CA PRO A 275 -22.75 4.00 2.35
C PRO A 275 -22.82 5.17 3.34
N ASP A 276 -21.93 5.16 4.33
CA ASP A 276 -21.80 6.27 5.26
C ASP A 276 -21.45 7.54 4.46
N ALA A 277 -22.25 8.59 4.65
CA ALA A 277 -21.94 9.91 4.15
C ALA A 277 -20.86 10.54 5.02
N ILE A 278 -19.90 11.24 4.40
CA ILE A 278 -19.10 12.24 5.10
C ILE A 278 -20.11 13.33 5.55
N PRO A 279 -20.37 13.52 6.86
CA PRO A 279 -21.36 14.49 7.30
C PRO A 279 -20.93 15.91 6.96
N SER A 280 -21.83 16.87 6.88
CA SER A 280 -21.47 18.28 6.81
C SER A 280 -20.81 18.74 8.12
N VAL A 281 -20.23 19.94 8.15
CA VAL A 281 -19.71 20.52 9.41
C VAL A 281 -20.84 20.77 10.41
N ALA A 282 -22.04 21.11 9.95
CA ALA A 282 -23.19 21.43 10.80
C ALA A 282 -23.83 20.19 11.46
N GLU A 283 -23.82 19.05 10.77
CA GLU A 283 -24.36 17.78 11.28
C GLU A 283 -23.42 17.10 12.29
N ASP A 284 -22.15 17.52 12.30
CA ASP A 284 -21.10 16.88 13.07
C ASP A 284 -20.95 17.50 14.46
N ARG A 285 -21.16 16.69 15.50
CA ARG A 285 -21.14 17.15 16.90
C ARG A 285 -19.77 17.64 17.39
N ASN A 286 -18.67 17.16 16.82
CA ASN A 286 -17.33 17.55 17.25
C ASN A 286 -16.88 18.83 16.56
N LEU A 287 -17.41 19.09 15.35
CA LEU A 287 -17.12 20.29 14.57
C LEU A 287 -18.10 21.44 14.86
N ALA A 288 -19.40 21.14 14.90
CA ALA A 288 -20.48 22.03 15.33
C ALA A 288 -21.02 21.57 16.68
N VAL A 289 -20.47 22.14 17.76
CA VAL A 289 -20.88 21.82 19.14
C VAL A 289 -22.36 22.16 19.31
N ASN A 290 -23.22 21.15 19.50
CA ASN A 290 -24.68 21.25 19.55
C ASN A 290 -25.33 21.87 18.31
N GLY A 291 -24.72 21.70 17.12
CA GLY A 291 -25.21 22.28 15.87
C GLY A 291 -24.90 23.78 15.71
N ASP A 292 -24.14 24.37 16.64
CA ASP A 292 -23.74 25.78 16.58
C ASP A 292 -22.40 25.93 15.84
N LEU A 293 -22.49 26.43 14.60
CA LEU A 293 -21.36 26.70 13.72
C LEU A 293 -20.47 27.87 14.18
N THR A 294 -20.89 28.70 15.15
CA THR A 294 -20.02 29.75 15.71
C THR A 294 -18.80 29.17 16.42
N ASN A 295 -18.89 27.90 16.84
CA ASN A 295 -17.79 27.14 17.43
C ASN A 295 -16.80 26.58 16.40
N PHE A 296 -17.03 26.78 15.10
CA PHE A 296 -16.17 26.28 14.03
C PHE A 296 -15.43 27.43 13.33
N ASN A 297 -14.11 27.41 13.38
CA ASN A 297 -13.27 28.36 12.67
C ASN A 297 -13.07 27.91 11.22
N LYS A 298 -13.79 28.53 10.30
CA LYS A 298 -13.71 28.25 8.85
C LYS A 298 -12.32 28.46 8.25
N ALA A 299 -11.51 29.38 8.78
CA ALA A 299 -10.18 29.68 8.26
C ALA A 299 -9.15 28.61 8.65
N THR A 300 -9.30 27.99 9.83
CA THR A 300 -8.38 26.95 10.31
C THR A 300 -8.92 25.54 10.18
N GLY A 301 -10.21 25.40 9.85
CA GLY A 301 -10.92 24.13 9.77
C GLY A 301 -11.11 23.44 11.13
N ARG A 302 -11.00 24.17 12.24
CA ARG A 302 -11.02 23.61 13.61
C ARG A 302 -12.22 24.10 14.41
N SER A 303 -12.76 23.23 15.26
CA SER A 303 -13.71 23.63 16.30
C SER A 303 -13.01 24.21 17.54
N THR A 304 -13.77 24.86 18.42
CA THR A 304 -13.30 25.38 19.72
C THR A 304 -12.75 24.28 20.63
N THR A 305 -13.16 23.02 20.44
CA THR A 305 -12.65 21.85 21.16
C THR A 305 -11.38 21.26 20.54
N GLY A 306 -10.91 21.82 19.42
CA GLY A 306 -9.67 21.43 18.75
C GLY A 306 -9.82 20.31 17.72
N PHE A 307 -11.03 19.83 17.49
CA PHE A 307 -11.31 18.85 16.44
C PHE A 307 -11.29 19.49 15.05
N ARG A 308 -10.90 18.72 14.06
CA ARG A 308 -11.08 19.02 12.64
C ARG A 308 -11.40 17.75 11.87
N ARG A 309 -12.07 17.90 10.74
CA ARG A 309 -12.29 16.77 9.85
C ARG A 309 -10.98 16.31 9.20
N ALA A 310 -10.77 15.01 9.14
CA ALA A 310 -9.72 14.39 8.35
C ALA A 310 -10.36 13.39 7.38
N ILE A 311 -10.03 13.51 6.09
CA ILE A 311 -10.51 12.64 5.02
C ILE A 311 -9.30 12.20 4.23
N THR A 312 -9.20 10.90 3.94
CA THR A 312 -8.09 10.37 3.15
C THR A 312 -8.55 9.19 2.32
N GLU A 313 -7.90 9.04 1.18
CA GLU A 313 -7.93 7.81 0.41
C GLU A 313 -6.69 6.98 0.71
N LEU A 314 -6.86 5.66 0.78
CA LEU A 314 -5.76 4.73 0.98
C LEU A 314 -5.92 3.54 0.06
N ALA A 315 -4.80 2.90 -0.25
CA ALA A 315 -4.76 1.71 -1.09
C ALA A 315 -3.90 0.61 -0.46
N GLY A 316 -4.34 -0.63 -0.67
CA GLY A 316 -3.61 -1.81 -0.25
C GLY A 316 -2.25 -1.91 -0.94
N PRO A 317 -1.13 -2.04 -0.20
CA PRO A 317 0.18 -2.25 -0.81
C PRO A 317 0.34 -3.70 -1.29
N PRO A 318 1.19 -4.00 -2.28
CA PRO A 318 1.51 -5.39 -2.61
C PRO A 318 2.23 -6.06 -1.43
N TYR A 319 1.88 -7.32 -1.14
CA TYR A 319 2.42 -8.05 0.02
C TYR A 319 3.70 -8.83 -0.25
N ILE A 320 4.62 -8.24 -1.03
CA ILE A 320 5.87 -8.90 -1.40
C ILE A 320 6.85 -8.87 -0.22
N GLY A 321 7.38 -10.03 0.17
CA GLY A 321 8.48 -10.14 1.12
C GLY A 321 8.12 -9.70 2.55
N ARG A 322 6.85 -9.73 2.93
CA ARG A 322 6.40 -9.26 4.26
C ARG A 322 6.99 -10.10 5.41
N GLY A 323 7.16 -11.40 5.23
CA GLY A 323 7.88 -12.24 6.18
C GLY A 323 9.36 -11.86 6.36
N LEU A 324 10.00 -11.29 5.33
CA LEU A 324 11.37 -10.79 5.42
C LEU A 324 11.41 -9.50 6.25
N ILE A 325 10.44 -8.59 6.05
CA ILE A 325 10.30 -7.36 6.86
C ILE A 325 10.10 -7.71 8.34
N GLU A 326 9.30 -8.72 8.64
CA GLU A 326 9.09 -9.22 10.00
C GLU A 326 10.41 -9.66 10.65
N ALA A 327 11.31 -10.23 9.86
CA ALA A 327 12.59 -10.78 10.31
C ALA A 327 13.76 -9.78 10.27
N ILE A 328 13.55 -8.49 9.97
CA ILE A 328 14.64 -7.48 10.04
C ILE A 328 14.97 -7.20 11.52
N PRO A 329 16.23 -7.24 11.96
CA PRO A 329 16.60 -6.93 13.34
C PRO A 329 16.13 -5.54 13.80
N ASN A 330 15.64 -5.42 15.03
CA ASN A 330 15.18 -4.14 15.58
C ASN A 330 16.28 -3.07 15.53
N VAL A 331 17.51 -3.49 15.87
CA VAL A 331 18.69 -2.61 15.89
C VAL A 331 19.02 -2.00 14.54
N ASP A 332 18.71 -2.69 13.44
CA ASP A 332 18.99 -2.19 12.09
C ASP A 332 17.98 -1.11 11.70
N ILE A 333 16.70 -1.27 12.09
CA ILE A 333 15.66 -0.26 11.83
C ILE A 333 15.91 0.99 12.68
N THR A 334 16.17 0.83 13.98
CA THR A 334 16.46 1.96 14.87
C THR A 334 17.77 2.65 14.53
N GLY A 335 18.81 1.90 14.15
CA GLY A 335 20.10 2.45 13.74
C GLY A 335 20.06 3.13 12.38
N ALA A 336 19.07 2.80 11.54
CA ALA A 336 18.80 3.50 10.29
C ALA A 336 18.08 4.84 10.50
N SER A 337 17.57 5.17 11.68
CA SER A 337 16.94 6.48 11.93
C SER A 337 17.98 7.60 12.06
N ASP A 338 17.64 8.80 11.61
CA ASP A 338 18.47 10.01 11.71
C ASP A 338 17.64 11.24 12.10
N PRO A 339 17.07 11.24 13.31
CA PRO A 339 16.14 12.29 13.72
C PRO A 339 16.75 13.70 13.74
N ASN A 340 18.08 13.80 13.74
CA ASN A 340 18.81 15.08 13.76
C ASN A 340 19.37 15.49 12.40
N ASP A 341 19.08 14.74 11.32
CA ASP A 341 19.66 14.96 9.98
C ASP A 341 21.19 15.13 10.06
N ALA A 342 21.84 14.25 10.83
CA ALA A 342 23.27 14.33 11.10
C ALA A 342 24.10 13.54 10.09
N ARG A 343 23.50 12.58 9.39
CA ARG A 343 24.16 11.81 8.34
C ARG A 343 24.08 12.62 7.04
N GLY A 344 25.24 13.08 6.58
CA GLY A 344 25.34 13.69 5.27
C GLY A 344 25.20 12.68 4.14
N ASP A 345 25.01 13.20 2.94
CA ASP A 345 25.07 12.41 1.71
C ASP A 345 26.37 12.69 0.95
N ASN A 346 27.21 11.66 0.81
CA ASN A 346 28.35 11.73 -0.08
C ASN A 346 27.88 11.52 -1.53
N SER A 347 27.21 12.52 -2.10
CA SER A 347 26.80 12.53 -3.50
C SER A 347 27.73 13.42 -4.34
N SER A 348 28.15 12.96 -5.52
CA SER A 348 28.84 13.77 -6.52
C SER A 348 27.91 14.73 -7.28
N ILE A 349 26.60 14.49 -7.24
CA ILE A 349 25.59 15.39 -7.81
C ILE A 349 25.22 16.42 -6.75
N LYS A 350 25.92 17.55 -6.75
CA LYS A 350 25.65 18.64 -5.82
C LYS A 350 24.49 19.52 -6.30
N THR A 351 23.66 19.92 -5.35
CA THR A 351 22.74 21.05 -5.54
C THR A 351 23.04 22.07 -4.46
N THR A 352 22.95 23.36 -4.78
CA THR A 352 23.09 24.44 -3.79
C THR A 352 21.74 24.77 -3.15
N LEU A 353 20.78 23.85 -3.28
CA LEU A 353 19.39 24.04 -2.92
C LEU A 353 19.16 23.38 -1.57
N PHE A 354 18.48 24.11 -0.68
CA PHE A 354 18.18 23.71 0.70
C PHE A 354 19.42 23.74 1.63
N GLN A 355 19.20 24.14 2.88
CA GLN A 355 20.25 24.33 3.90
C GLN A 355 20.19 23.20 4.93
N CYS A 356 20.22 21.95 4.45
CA CYS A 356 20.16 20.78 5.34
C CYS A 356 21.45 20.65 6.14
N SER A 357 21.34 20.11 7.36
CA SER A 357 22.53 19.84 8.19
C SER A 357 23.25 18.58 7.69
N GLY A 358 22.49 17.64 7.14
CA GLY A 358 22.94 16.39 6.53
C GLY A 358 22.41 16.26 5.09
N ASP A 359 21.50 15.32 4.86
CA ASP A 359 20.92 14.99 3.55
C ASP A 359 19.40 15.24 3.43
N CYS A 360 18.85 15.96 4.42
CA CYS A 360 17.43 16.24 4.61
C CYS A 360 16.56 15.02 4.94
N VAL A 361 17.13 13.81 5.06
CA VAL A 361 16.40 12.56 5.27
C VAL A 361 16.51 12.18 6.74
N THR A 362 15.49 12.52 7.52
CA THR A 362 15.50 12.18 8.94
C THR A 362 15.15 10.73 9.20
N GLY A 363 14.15 10.17 8.50
CA GLY A 363 13.69 8.79 8.68
C GLY A 363 13.42 8.44 10.14
N VAL A 364 12.18 8.54 10.60
CA VAL A 364 11.85 8.29 12.01
C VAL A 364 11.40 6.85 12.20
N THR A 365 11.83 6.23 13.29
CA THR A 365 11.28 4.93 13.71
C THR A 365 9.87 5.07 14.25
N ASN A 366 8.94 4.23 13.78
CA ASN A 366 7.59 4.17 14.35
C ASN A 366 7.51 3.18 15.52
N THR A 367 6.89 3.56 16.63
CA THR A 367 6.65 2.66 17.78
C THR A 367 5.15 2.57 18.07
N ILE A 368 4.63 1.36 18.23
CA ILE A 368 3.23 1.03 18.48
C ILE A 368 3.05 0.69 19.96
N PRO A 369 2.13 1.37 20.67
CA PRO A 369 1.81 1.02 22.07
C PRO A 369 0.96 -0.25 22.13
N ALA A 370 0.67 -0.74 23.35
CA ALA A 370 -0.25 -1.85 23.55
C ALA A 370 -1.68 -1.45 23.17
N ASN A 371 -2.43 -2.33 22.50
CA ASN A 371 -3.84 -2.11 22.14
C ASN A 371 -4.79 -2.31 23.33
N VAL A 372 -4.40 -3.16 24.28
CA VAL A 372 -5.14 -3.51 25.50
C VAL A 372 -4.16 -3.77 26.65
N PRO A 373 -4.62 -3.81 27.92
CA PRO A 373 -3.78 -4.28 29.01
C PRO A 373 -3.17 -5.66 28.76
N ASP A 374 -1.93 -5.86 29.22
CA ASP A 374 -1.20 -7.13 29.07
C ASP A 374 -1.98 -8.30 29.70
N GLY A 375 -1.97 -9.47 29.03
CA GLY A 375 -2.57 -10.70 29.54
C GLY A 375 -4.03 -10.95 29.11
N ARG A 376 -4.65 -10.04 28.35
CA ARG A 376 -5.94 -10.33 27.69
C ARG A 376 -5.77 -11.25 26.48
N GLU A 377 -6.83 -11.95 26.10
CA GLU A 377 -6.81 -12.86 24.94
C GLU A 377 -6.67 -12.13 23.59
N ASP A 378 -7.13 -10.87 23.53
CA ASP A 378 -7.08 -9.98 22.37
C ASP A 378 -5.85 -9.05 22.37
N SER A 379 -4.84 -9.35 23.18
CA SER A 379 -3.58 -8.62 23.18
C SER A 379 -2.84 -8.75 21.83
N LEU A 380 -2.33 -7.63 21.36
CA LEU A 380 -1.43 -7.51 20.21
C LEU A 380 -0.01 -7.14 20.68
N ALA A 381 0.99 -7.48 19.87
CA ALA A 381 2.37 -7.13 20.18
C ALA A 381 2.54 -5.60 20.16
N ARG A 382 3.29 -5.06 21.13
CA ARG A 382 3.72 -3.65 21.16
C ARG A 382 5.19 -3.53 20.74
N GLY A 383 5.63 -2.33 20.40
CA GLY A 383 7.02 -2.02 20.09
C GLY A 383 7.20 -1.50 18.67
N LEU A 384 8.27 -1.91 18.00
CA LEU A 384 8.65 -1.36 16.71
C LEU A 384 7.60 -1.63 15.63
N GLY A 385 7.07 -0.57 15.03
CA GLY A 385 6.14 -0.63 13.92
C GLY A 385 6.81 -1.13 12.64
N ARG A 386 6.19 -2.12 11.98
CA ARG A 386 6.72 -2.81 10.79
C ARG A 386 5.71 -2.94 9.65
N PHE A 387 4.41 -2.91 9.94
CA PHE A 387 3.35 -3.28 8.98
C PHE A 387 2.32 -2.18 8.76
N GLY A 388 1.68 -2.16 7.59
CA GLY A 388 0.79 -1.08 7.15
C GLY A 388 1.53 0.11 6.50
N LEU A 389 0.78 1.13 6.08
CA LEU A 389 1.29 2.30 5.34
C LEU A 389 2.14 3.24 6.20
N ARG A 390 1.81 3.37 7.48
CA ARG A 390 2.56 4.14 8.48
C ARG A 390 3.34 3.28 9.47
N ALA A 391 3.53 2.01 9.12
CA ALA A 391 4.10 1.02 10.04
C ALA A 391 3.28 0.89 11.35
N ASN A 392 1.94 0.91 11.27
CA ASN A 392 1.01 0.88 12.42
C ASN A 392 0.85 -0.46 13.13
N GLY A 393 1.47 -1.52 12.60
CA GLY A 393 1.46 -2.84 13.24
C GLY A 393 2.87 -3.26 13.61
N SER A 394 3.10 -3.74 14.83
CA SER A 394 4.40 -4.27 15.25
C SER A 394 4.66 -5.67 14.66
N GLU A 395 3.59 -6.43 14.45
CA GLU A 395 3.58 -7.79 13.94
C GLU A 395 2.57 -7.95 12.80
N MET A 396 2.69 -9.04 12.04
CA MET A 396 1.78 -9.32 10.93
C MET A 396 0.35 -9.61 11.41
N MET A 397 0.20 -10.22 12.59
CA MET A 397 -1.11 -10.59 13.14
C MET A 397 -1.99 -9.35 13.35
N GLN A 398 -1.43 -8.27 13.92
CA GLN A 398 -2.12 -7.00 14.06
C GLN A 398 -2.59 -6.43 12.72
N PHE A 399 -1.76 -6.55 11.67
CA PHE A 399 -2.13 -6.12 10.34
C PHE A 399 -3.31 -6.91 9.75
N ILE A 400 -3.32 -8.23 9.93
CA ILE A 400 -4.34 -9.15 9.41
C ILE A 400 -5.66 -8.98 10.16
N VAL A 401 -5.61 -9.01 11.48
CA VAL A 401 -6.79 -8.82 12.32
C VAL A 401 -7.37 -7.41 12.13
N GLY A 402 -6.52 -6.40 11.98
CA GLY A 402 -6.95 -5.04 11.61
C GLY A 402 -7.58 -4.95 10.21
N GLY A 403 -7.17 -5.79 9.26
CA GLY A 403 -7.80 -5.91 7.95
C GLY A 403 -9.16 -6.61 8.00
N MET A 404 -9.25 -7.75 8.70
CA MET A 404 -10.50 -8.49 8.92
C MET A 404 -11.53 -7.61 9.64
N PHE A 405 -11.14 -7.00 10.76
CA PHE A 405 -11.99 -6.08 11.50
C PHE A 405 -12.27 -4.82 10.68
N GLY A 406 -11.24 -4.10 10.24
CA GLY A 406 -11.34 -2.76 9.64
C GLY A 406 -11.97 -2.72 8.24
N SER A 407 -11.69 -3.72 7.42
CA SER A 407 -12.01 -3.73 5.99
C SER A 407 -13.10 -4.73 5.60
N LEU A 408 -13.30 -5.80 6.38
CA LEU A 408 -14.32 -6.83 6.14
C LEU A 408 -15.41 -6.84 7.21
N SER A 409 -15.18 -6.14 8.34
CA SER A 409 -16.02 -6.19 9.53
C SER A 409 -16.33 -7.62 10.02
N MET A 410 -15.33 -8.51 9.91
CA MET A 410 -15.42 -9.87 10.45
C MET A 410 -14.73 -9.97 11.80
N THR A 411 -15.34 -10.71 12.71
CA THR A 411 -14.82 -10.99 14.05
C THR A 411 -14.20 -12.38 14.14
N ASN A 412 -13.33 -12.53 15.14
CA ASN A 412 -12.74 -13.80 15.56
C ASN A 412 -12.36 -13.67 17.04
N ARG A 413 -11.96 -14.74 17.73
CA ARG A 413 -11.64 -14.64 19.15
C ARG A 413 -10.46 -13.69 19.50
N ILE A 414 -9.58 -13.32 18.55
CA ILE A 414 -8.54 -12.28 18.74
C ILE A 414 -9.13 -10.86 18.59
N SER A 415 -10.14 -10.69 17.74
CA SER A 415 -10.90 -9.44 17.57
C SER A 415 -12.40 -9.74 17.65
N PRO A 416 -12.93 -9.91 18.88
CA PRO A 416 -14.27 -10.47 19.10
C PRO A 416 -15.38 -9.42 19.04
N PHE A 417 -15.06 -8.19 18.66
CA PHE A 417 -16.00 -7.08 18.65
C PHE A 417 -16.20 -6.60 17.22
N GLU A 418 -17.46 -6.41 16.86
CA GLU A 418 -17.82 -5.82 15.58
C GLU A 418 -17.55 -4.32 15.54
N GLN A 419 -17.45 -3.80 14.33
CA GLN A 419 -17.58 -2.37 14.12
C GLN A 419 -19.03 -1.94 14.44
N ASN A 420 -19.19 -0.76 15.04
CA ASN A 420 -20.51 -0.15 15.11
C ASN A 420 -20.81 0.55 13.78
N ILE A 421 -22.04 0.40 13.30
CA ILE A 421 -22.56 1.28 12.26
C ILE A 421 -22.61 2.71 12.83
N ALA A 422 -22.37 3.70 11.97
CA ALA A 422 -22.40 5.11 12.34
C ALA A 422 -23.57 5.43 13.27
N ASN A 423 -23.31 6.22 14.31
CA ASN A 423 -24.30 6.55 15.34
C ASN A 423 -25.62 6.98 14.68
N PRO A 424 -26.80 6.42 15.05
CA PRO A 424 -28.08 6.79 14.44
C PRO A 424 -28.44 8.28 14.52
N ALA A 425 -27.76 9.07 15.37
CA ALA A 425 -27.86 10.53 15.39
C ALA A 425 -27.13 11.21 14.20
N ILE A 426 -26.08 10.58 13.67
CA ILE A 426 -25.25 11.05 12.55
C ILE A 426 -25.67 10.35 11.24
N ALA A 427 -26.03 9.07 11.29
CA ALA A 427 -26.48 8.27 10.15
C ALA A 427 -27.90 7.72 10.37
N PRO A 428 -28.94 8.57 10.48
CA PRO A 428 -30.30 8.12 10.74
C PRO A 428 -30.87 7.19 9.66
N TYR A 429 -30.35 7.30 8.43
CA TYR A 429 -30.70 6.44 7.29
C TYR A 429 -30.28 4.98 7.48
N ASN A 430 -29.26 4.71 8.32
CA ASN A 430 -28.80 3.37 8.64
C ASN A 430 -29.33 2.85 10.00
N ARG A 431 -30.34 3.50 10.60
CA ARG A 431 -30.87 3.11 11.93
C ARG A 431 -31.37 1.65 12.00
N GLY A 432 -31.84 1.09 10.89
CA GLY A 432 -32.30 -0.29 10.81
C GLY A 432 -31.20 -1.32 10.54
N CYS A 433 -30.00 -0.86 10.17
CA CYS A 433 -28.87 -1.73 9.87
C CYS A 433 -28.30 -2.31 11.16
N ARG A 434 -28.05 -3.63 11.13
CA ARG A 434 -27.51 -4.40 12.25
C ARG A 434 -26.81 -5.64 11.69
N ASN A 435 -25.92 -6.22 12.48
CA ASN A 435 -25.42 -7.55 12.21
C ASN A 435 -26.52 -8.59 12.47
N GLU A 436 -26.65 -9.56 11.55
CA GLU A 436 -27.62 -10.66 11.59
C GLU A 436 -26.95 -12.03 11.74
N VAL A 437 -25.61 -12.09 11.75
CA VAL A 437 -24.80 -13.31 11.84
C VAL A 437 -24.17 -13.41 13.22
N ALA A 438 -24.08 -14.60 13.82
CA ALA A 438 -23.55 -14.75 15.16
C ALA A 438 -22.02 -14.67 15.21
N ASP A 439 -21.49 -13.87 16.14
CA ASP A 439 -20.06 -13.78 16.42
C ASP A 439 -19.54 -14.95 17.29
N PRO A 440 -18.25 -15.34 17.13
CA PRO A 440 -17.35 -14.90 16.08
C PRO A 440 -17.62 -15.60 14.74
N GLU A 441 -17.45 -14.88 13.62
CA GLU A 441 -17.74 -15.48 12.31
C GLU A 441 -16.56 -16.26 11.73
N LEU A 442 -15.33 -15.93 12.14
CA LEU A 442 -14.12 -16.62 11.70
C LEU A 442 -13.46 -17.43 12.84
N PRO A 443 -13.01 -18.66 12.57
CA PRO A 443 -12.18 -19.41 13.50
C PRO A 443 -10.78 -18.79 13.61
N VAL A 444 -10.08 -19.01 14.72
CA VAL A 444 -8.74 -18.44 14.93
C VAL A 444 -7.67 -19.06 14.03
N SER A 445 -7.92 -20.23 13.43
CA SER A 445 -7.06 -20.75 12.37
C SER A 445 -6.92 -19.77 11.21
N ARG A 446 -7.98 -19.04 10.89
CA ARG A 446 -8.03 -18.16 9.71
C ARG A 446 -6.96 -17.05 9.72
N PRO A 447 -6.86 -16.19 10.75
CA PRO A 447 -5.81 -15.17 10.81
C PRO A 447 -4.39 -15.75 10.90
N PHE A 448 -4.21 -16.94 11.50
CA PHE A 448 -2.90 -17.62 11.52
C PHE A 448 -2.50 -18.15 10.13
N SER A 449 -3.43 -18.77 9.41
CA SER A 449 -3.21 -19.27 8.05
C SER A 449 -2.93 -18.12 7.07
N GLU A 450 -3.66 -17.01 7.17
CA GLU A 450 -3.38 -15.80 6.36
C GLU A 450 -2.02 -15.20 6.70
N ARG A 451 -1.62 -15.19 7.98
CA ARG A 451 -0.30 -14.75 8.40
C ARG A 451 0.81 -15.58 7.77
N ASN A 452 0.67 -16.90 7.79
CA ASN A 452 1.67 -17.79 7.21
C ASN A 452 1.76 -17.62 5.70
N PHE A 453 0.61 -17.48 5.03
CA PHE A 453 0.58 -17.18 3.61
C PHE A 453 1.27 -15.85 3.29
N ILE A 454 0.96 -14.76 3.99
CA ILE A 454 1.63 -13.46 3.75
C ILE A 454 3.13 -13.50 4.09
N ARG A 455 3.54 -14.29 5.10
CA ARG A 455 4.95 -14.53 5.42
C ARG A 455 5.68 -15.25 4.29
N SER A 456 5.01 -16.18 3.60
CA SER A 456 5.62 -17.03 2.57
C SER A 456 5.73 -16.36 1.21
N LEU A 457 5.05 -15.22 0.99
CA LEU A 457 5.12 -14.44 -0.25
C LEU A 457 6.55 -14.00 -0.57
N ALA A 458 7.16 -14.67 -1.53
CA ALA A 458 8.54 -14.47 -1.93
C ALA A 458 8.67 -13.31 -2.92
N PRO A 459 9.83 -12.64 -2.97
CA PRO A 459 10.07 -11.64 -4.00
C PRO A 459 10.22 -12.25 -5.40
N PRO A 460 9.83 -11.52 -6.47
CA PRO A 460 10.16 -11.91 -7.83
C PRO A 460 11.67 -11.81 -8.07
N GLU A 461 12.15 -12.57 -9.03
CA GLU A 461 13.48 -12.43 -9.57
C GLU A 461 13.61 -11.11 -10.35
N PHE A 462 14.83 -10.58 -10.40
CA PHE A 462 15.14 -9.39 -11.16
C PHE A 462 14.90 -9.59 -12.66
N GLY A 463 14.64 -8.50 -13.36
CA GLY A 463 14.54 -8.49 -14.81
C GLY A 463 15.86 -8.91 -15.48
N ARG A 464 15.74 -9.39 -16.73
CA ARG A 464 16.84 -9.97 -17.50
C ARG A 464 18.05 -9.04 -17.61
N ASP A 465 17.82 -7.75 -17.82
CA ASP A 465 18.90 -6.79 -18.06
C ASP A 465 19.66 -6.48 -16.77
N LEU A 466 18.96 -6.38 -15.64
CA LEU A 466 19.61 -6.26 -14.34
C LEU A 466 20.37 -7.55 -13.97
N LEU A 467 19.79 -8.72 -14.21
CA LEU A 467 20.50 -9.99 -14.01
C LEU A 467 21.77 -10.10 -14.85
N ALA A 468 21.76 -9.61 -16.09
CA ALA A 468 22.94 -9.59 -16.94
C ALA A 468 24.06 -8.74 -16.31
N VAL A 469 23.72 -7.58 -15.75
CA VAL A 469 24.65 -6.72 -15.01
C VAL A 469 25.18 -7.44 -13.76
N LEU A 470 24.31 -7.95 -12.91
CA LEU A 470 24.70 -8.55 -11.62
C LEU A 470 25.47 -9.87 -11.78
N ARG A 471 25.22 -10.62 -12.85
CA ARG A 471 25.96 -11.86 -13.12
C ARG A 471 27.32 -11.62 -13.78
N ALA A 472 27.58 -10.42 -14.31
CA ALA A 472 28.87 -10.08 -14.91
C ALA A 472 30.03 -10.33 -13.93
N LYS A 473 31.22 -10.61 -14.47
CA LYS A 473 32.42 -10.84 -13.66
C LYS A 473 32.73 -9.64 -12.75
N ASP A 474 32.55 -8.45 -13.29
CA ASP A 474 32.64 -7.19 -12.57
C ASP A 474 31.41 -6.34 -12.91
N PRO A 475 30.42 -6.26 -12.00
CA PRO A 475 29.20 -5.49 -12.22
C PRO A 475 29.42 -3.97 -12.10
N SER A 476 30.56 -3.51 -11.59
CA SER A 476 30.91 -2.08 -11.52
C SER A 476 31.42 -1.54 -12.85
N LYS A 477 32.03 -2.39 -13.68
CA LYS A 477 32.58 -1.98 -14.97
C LYS A 477 31.47 -1.56 -15.92
N ASN A 478 31.56 -0.35 -16.46
CA ASN A 478 30.58 0.18 -17.40
C ASN A 478 30.44 -0.75 -18.62
N LEU A 479 29.20 -1.15 -18.91
CA LEU A 479 28.89 -1.90 -20.11
C LEU A 479 28.98 -0.99 -21.34
N PRO A 480 29.57 -1.47 -22.45
CA PRO A 480 29.73 -0.67 -23.66
C PRO A 480 28.41 -0.50 -24.42
N GLY A 481 28.26 0.66 -25.07
CA GLY A 481 27.11 0.98 -25.93
C GLY A 481 25.84 1.38 -25.17
N ASN A 482 24.79 1.72 -25.91
CA ASN A 482 23.50 2.17 -25.37
C ASN A 482 22.45 1.04 -25.34
N ASN A 483 22.87 -0.18 -24.99
CA ASN A 483 21.95 -1.33 -24.91
C ASN A 483 21.12 -1.30 -23.61
N PRO A 484 20.02 -2.08 -23.50
CA PRO A 484 19.15 -2.07 -22.32
C PRO A 484 19.86 -2.34 -20.99
N ALA A 485 20.78 -3.31 -20.94
CA ALA A 485 21.56 -3.62 -19.74
C ALA A 485 22.50 -2.48 -19.33
N ALA A 486 23.13 -1.78 -20.28
CA ALA A 486 23.94 -0.60 -19.98
C ALA A 486 23.09 0.55 -19.42
N ARG A 487 21.87 0.74 -19.95
CA ARG A 487 20.91 1.73 -19.41
C ARG A 487 20.47 1.38 -17.99
N VAL A 488 20.13 0.11 -17.74
CA VAL A 488 19.77 -0.38 -16.40
C VAL A 488 20.94 -0.22 -15.41
N GLN A 489 22.17 -0.53 -15.83
CA GLN A 489 23.36 -0.31 -15.02
C GLN A 489 23.53 1.16 -14.65
N ARG A 490 23.40 2.07 -15.63
CA ARG A 490 23.45 3.52 -15.42
C ARG A 490 22.38 3.96 -14.42
N GLY A 491 21.14 3.49 -14.58
CA GLY A 491 20.03 3.76 -13.69
C GLY A 491 20.27 3.31 -12.25
N ALA A 492 20.75 2.08 -12.07
CA ALA A 492 21.09 1.55 -10.75
C ALA A 492 22.19 2.37 -10.07
N LYS A 493 23.20 2.82 -10.83
CA LYS A 493 24.26 3.68 -10.29
C LYS A 493 23.72 5.05 -9.89
N LEU A 494 22.92 5.69 -10.74
CA LEU A 494 22.28 6.97 -10.43
C LEU A 494 21.35 6.90 -9.23
N PHE A 495 20.66 5.77 -9.06
CA PHE A 495 19.83 5.50 -7.89
C PHE A 495 20.66 5.48 -6.58
N GLY A 496 21.94 5.12 -6.67
CA GLY A 496 22.89 5.05 -5.55
C GLY A 496 23.32 3.62 -5.17
N ILE A 497 23.06 2.62 -6.02
CA ILE A 497 23.33 1.20 -5.72
C ILE A 497 24.81 0.85 -5.91
N ASP A 498 25.49 0.33 -4.89
CA ASP A 498 26.76 -0.36 -5.09
C ASP A 498 26.50 -1.71 -5.78
N LEU A 499 26.79 -1.78 -7.08
CA LEU A 499 26.50 -2.95 -7.89
C LEU A 499 27.31 -4.20 -7.51
N VAL A 500 28.49 -4.03 -6.90
CA VAL A 500 29.32 -5.17 -6.45
C VAL A 500 28.73 -5.74 -5.18
N ALA A 501 28.48 -4.90 -4.17
CA ALA A 501 27.83 -5.30 -2.93
C ALA A 501 26.46 -5.91 -3.20
N PHE A 502 25.66 -5.25 -4.04
CA PHE A 502 24.33 -5.71 -4.40
C PHE A 502 24.37 -7.06 -5.13
N SER A 503 25.29 -7.25 -6.09
CA SER A 503 25.52 -8.54 -6.74
C SER A 503 25.92 -9.63 -5.74
N ASN A 504 26.92 -9.36 -4.88
CA ASN A 504 27.43 -10.33 -3.91
C ASN A 504 26.36 -10.84 -2.95
N ARG A 505 25.45 -9.96 -2.54
CA ARG A 505 24.41 -10.24 -1.55
C ARG A 505 23.13 -10.81 -2.15
N THR A 506 22.83 -10.56 -3.43
CA THR A 506 21.57 -10.99 -4.06
C THR A 506 21.70 -12.14 -5.05
N ILE A 507 22.90 -12.41 -5.57
CA ILE A 507 23.15 -13.50 -6.52
C ILE A 507 23.85 -14.66 -5.81
N ALA A 508 23.23 -15.85 -5.89
CA ALA A 508 23.79 -17.07 -5.31
C ALA A 508 25.21 -17.33 -5.83
N GLY A 509 26.15 -17.60 -4.91
CA GLY A 509 27.54 -17.92 -5.21
C GLY A 509 28.45 -16.72 -5.53
N LYS A 510 27.96 -15.48 -5.54
CA LYS A 510 28.80 -14.29 -5.75
C LYS A 510 29.53 -13.81 -4.49
N MET A 511 28.96 -14.03 -3.29
CA MET A 511 29.57 -13.61 -2.03
C MET A 511 30.95 -14.26 -1.83
N PRO A 512 32.04 -13.47 -1.62
CA PRO A 512 33.36 -14.01 -1.34
C PRO A 512 33.40 -14.78 0.00
N ARG A 513 34.33 -15.75 0.13
CA ARG A 513 34.46 -16.59 1.34
C ARG A 513 34.72 -15.81 2.64
N GLY A 514 35.30 -14.61 2.55
CA GLY A 514 35.56 -13.72 3.69
C GLY A 514 34.51 -12.62 3.87
N GLY A 515 33.41 -12.65 3.13
CA GLY A 515 32.50 -11.52 2.97
C GLY A 515 33.01 -10.51 1.93
N ASP A 516 32.21 -9.47 1.67
CA ASP A 516 32.59 -8.39 0.76
C ASP A 516 33.39 -7.27 1.46
N GLY A 517 33.59 -7.36 2.78
CA GLY A 517 34.29 -6.36 3.59
C GLY A 517 33.54 -5.03 3.73
N LEU A 518 32.30 -4.96 3.22
CA LEU A 518 31.46 -3.77 3.25
C LEU A 518 30.50 -3.85 4.42
N ASP A 519 30.06 -2.68 4.90
CA ASP A 519 29.08 -2.60 5.97
C ASP A 519 27.82 -3.41 5.59
N PRO A 520 27.36 -4.34 6.44
CA PRO A 520 26.10 -5.06 6.25
C PRO A 520 24.90 -4.15 6.04
N ASN A 521 24.94 -2.93 6.61
CA ASN A 521 23.87 -1.93 6.56
C ASN A 521 24.15 -0.79 5.56
N ALA A 522 25.36 -0.69 4.98
CA ALA A 522 25.69 0.28 3.93
C ALA A 522 26.01 -0.40 2.60
N ILE A 523 24.99 -0.60 1.77
CA ILE A 523 25.10 -1.07 0.37
C ILE A 523 25.04 0.11 -0.60
N ASN A 524 25.02 1.32 -0.06
CA ASN A 524 25.07 2.54 -0.82
C ASN A 524 26.49 2.65 -1.38
N GLN A 525 26.59 3.13 -2.60
CA GLN A 525 27.88 3.54 -3.14
C GLN A 525 28.56 4.53 -2.18
N SER A 526 29.89 4.56 -2.19
CA SER A 526 30.62 5.68 -1.61
C SER A 526 30.12 7.01 -2.19
N ASP A 527 29.71 7.03 -3.46
CA ASP A 527 29.01 8.12 -4.13
C ASP A 527 27.52 7.80 -4.35
N ARG A 528 26.60 8.40 -3.58
CA ARG A 528 25.17 8.04 -3.67
C ARG A 528 24.42 8.65 -4.87
N MET A 529 25.09 9.44 -5.71
CA MET A 529 24.50 10.04 -6.92
C MET A 529 23.20 10.81 -6.63
N VAL A 530 22.03 10.37 -7.12
CA VAL A 530 20.76 11.03 -6.79
C VAL A 530 20.41 10.87 -5.31
N GLY A 531 20.76 9.72 -4.71
CA GLY A 531 20.51 9.42 -3.30
C GLY A 531 19.16 8.74 -3.03
N CYS A 532 18.52 8.13 -4.03
CA CYS A 532 17.25 7.41 -3.83
C CYS A 532 17.38 6.29 -2.77
N VAL A 533 18.57 5.68 -2.68
CA VAL A 533 18.92 4.67 -1.66
C VAL A 533 18.84 5.15 -0.21
N ASN A 534 18.81 6.47 0.05
CA ASN A 534 18.75 7.00 1.42
C ASN A 534 17.43 6.66 2.11
N CYS A 535 16.33 6.57 1.34
CA CYS A 535 15.02 6.14 1.83
C CYS A 535 14.66 4.73 1.32
N HIS A 536 15.19 4.34 0.14
CA HIS A 536 14.96 3.03 -0.46
C HIS A 536 16.16 2.09 -0.32
N THR A 537 16.49 1.75 0.93
CA THR A 537 17.61 0.85 1.27
C THR A 537 17.54 -0.45 0.47
N PRO A 538 18.51 -0.74 -0.42
CA PRO A 538 18.36 -1.81 -1.43
C PRO A 538 18.21 -3.20 -0.83
N ILE A 539 18.98 -3.51 0.22
CA ILE A 539 18.94 -4.81 0.88
C ILE A 539 18.88 -4.59 2.39
N GLN A 540 18.01 -5.34 3.03
CA GLN A 540 17.93 -5.49 4.46
C GLN A 540 18.51 -6.86 4.84
N ARG A 541 19.17 -6.96 5.99
CA ARG A 541 19.54 -8.27 6.54
C ARG A 541 18.42 -8.77 7.45
N THR A 542 18.22 -10.09 7.49
CA THR A 542 17.27 -10.70 8.42
C THR A 542 17.99 -11.44 9.55
N GLY A 543 17.38 -11.40 10.73
CA GLY A 543 17.75 -12.20 11.90
C GLY A 543 17.06 -13.57 11.89
N GLN A 544 16.79 -14.11 13.08
CA GLN A 544 15.92 -15.28 13.22
C GLN A 544 14.46 -14.86 13.01
N SER A 545 13.74 -15.56 12.15
CA SER A 545 12.33 -15.27 11.88
C SER A 545 11.45 -15.55 13.11
N PRO A 546 10.50 -14.64 13.43
CA PRO A 546 9.47 -14.88 14.43
C PRO A 546 8.53 -16.06 14.13
N ALA A 547 8.56 -16.61 12.91
CA ALA A 547 7.88 -17.86 12.55
C ALA A 547 8.42 -19.09 13.32
N THR A 548 9.56 -18.97 13.99
CA THR A 548 10.14 -20.04 14.81
C THR A 548 9.15 -20.54 15.86
N GLY A 549 8.91 -21.85 15.88
CA GLY A 549 8.02 -22.51 16.85
C GLY A 549 6.53 -22.22 16.66
N ASP A 550 6.12 -21.72 15.49
CA ASP A 550 4.72 -21.49 15.17
C ASP A 550 4.03 -22.82 14.82
N PRO A 551 3.10 -23.34 15.66
CA PRO A 551 2.47 -24.64 15.43
C PRO A 551 1.56 -24.66 14.20
N SER A 552 1.09 -23.49 13.73
CA SER A 552 0.22 -23.38 12.56
C SER A 552 0.93 -23.72 11.24
N LEU A 553 2.28 -23.72 11.22
CA LEU A 553 3.08 -24.10 10.05
C LEU A 553 3.28 -25.61 9.90
N GLY A 554 2.89 -26.41 10.91
CA GLY A 554 3.00 -27.87 10.86
C GLY A 554 4.43 -28.42 10.99
N PRO A 555 4.63 -29.72 10.71
CA PRO A 555 5.87 -30.43 11.05
C PRO A 555 7.10 -29.96 10.27
N ASP A 556 6.92 -29.40 9.06
CA ASP A 556 8.02 -28.94 8.21
C ASP A 556 8.19 -27.41 8.24
N ALA A 557 7.74 -26.75 9.32
CA ALA A 557 7.84 -25.31 9.52
C ALA A 557 9.25 -24.74 9.30
N GLN A 558 10.28 -25.56 9.52
CA GLN A 558 11.68 -25.17 9.30
C GLN A 558 11.95 -24.69 7.87
N GLY A 559 11.21 -25.18 6.87
CA GLY A 559 11.35 -24.72 5.49
C GLY A 559 11.08 -23.22 5.33
N LEU A 560 10.01 -22.71 5.94
CA LEU A 560 9.69 -21.27 5.91
C LEU A 560 10.64 -20.47 6.82
N ILE A 561 10.97 -21.00 8.00
CA ILE A 561 11.92 -20.35 8.91
C ILE A 561 13.27 -20.17 8.23
N ASP A 562 13.76 -21.17 7.49
CA ASP A 562 15.00 -21.10 6.74
C ASP A 562 14.90 -20.12 5.57
N ALA A 563 13.77 -20.06 4.88
CA ALA A 563 13.53 -19.09 3.79
C ALA A 563 13.61 -17.64 4.26
N LEU A 564 13.16 -17.36 5.49
CA LEU A 564 13.10 -16.02 6.07
C LEU A 564 14.34 -15.63 6.89
N SER A 565 14.95 -16.58 7.59
CA SER A 565 16.01 -16.30 8.56
C SER A 565 17.38 -16.18 7.92
N TYR A 566 18.18 -15.23 8.43
CA TYR A 566 19.58 -15.04 8.04
C TYR A 566 19.75 -14.85 6.53
N ARG A 567 19.01 -13.90 5.97
CA ARG A 567 18.98 -13.58 4.54
C ARG A 567 19.44 -12.15 4.24
N TRP A 568 19.97 -11.99 3.03
CA TRP A 568 20.07 -10.72 2.34
C TRP A 568 18.78 -10.49 1.55
N ALA A 569 17.88 -9.67 2.11
CA ALA A 569 16.54 -9.41 1.59
C ALA A 569 16.49 -8.13 0.75
N PRO A 570 16.36 -8.22 -0.58
CA PRO A 570 16.32 -7.05 -1.47
C PRO A 570 14.93 -6.38 -1.41
N ILE A 571 14.66 -5.58 -0.39
CA ILE A 571 13.33 -4.99 -0.12
C ILE A 571 13.20 -3.58 -0.74
N PHE A 572 14.30 -2.83 -0.85
CA PHE A 572 14.29 -1.43 -1.32
C PHE A 572 13.41 -0.51 -0.45
N SER A 573 13.56 -0.63 0.86
CA SER A 573 12.90 0.20 1.87
C SER A 573 13.74 0.20 3.14
N ASP A 574 13.92 1.37 3.73
CA ASP A 574 14.59 1.56 5.02
C ASP A 574 13.69 1.27 6.23
N ILE A 575 12.39 0.98 6.00
CA ILE A 575 11.35 0.64 6.99
C ILE A 575 10.94 1.79 7.91
N ASN A 576 11.70 2.88 7.95
CA ASN A 576 11.35 4.08 8.71
C ASN A 576 10.26 4.90 7.99
N ILE A 577 9.67 5.84 8.73
CA ILE A 577 8.66 6.76 8.22
C ILE A 577 9.29 8.12 7.89
N HIS A 578 8.91 8.70 6.75
CA HIS A 578 9.43 9.96 6.24
C HIS A 578 8.31 10.96 6.01
N ARG A 579 8.60 12.25 6.20
CA ARG A 579 7.67 13.31 5.84
C ARG A 579 7.54 13.46 4.32
N GLY A 580 6.31 13.35 3.83
CA GLY A 580 5.94 13.72 2.47
C GLY A 580 5.70 15.22 2.31
N PRO A 581 5.48 15.71 1.08
CA PRO A 581 5.12 17.11 0.84
C PRO A 581 3.75 17.44 1.45
N VAL A 582 3.62 18.63 2.02
CA VAL A 582 2.41 19.10 2.70
C VAL A 582 1.93 20.40 2.08
N ILE A 583 0.64 20.47 1.77
CA ILE A 583 -0.01 21.75 1.45
C ILE A 583 -0.93 22.07 2.61
N ASP A 584 -0.54 23.01 3.47
CA ASP A 584 -1.25 23.32 4.71
C ASP A 584 -2.72 23.67 4.47
N VAL A 585 -3.01 24.46 3.42
CA VAL A 585 -4.39 24.83 3.07
C VAL A 585 -5.23 23.61 2.69
N GLU A 586 -4.63 22.56 2.09
CA GLU A 586 -5.32 21.29 1.82
C GLU A 586 -5.42 20.41 3.09
N ARG A 587 -4.35 20.34 3.90
CA ARG A 587 -4.29 19.53 5.12
C ARG A 587 -5.25 20.00 6.21
N TYR A 588 -5.38 21.32 6.39
CA TYR A 588 -6.22 21.92 7.42
C TYR A 588 -7.63 22.24 6.93
N SER A 589 -7.89 22.10 5.63
CA SER A 589 -9.24 22.24 5.12
C SER A 589 -10.15 21.14 5.70
N PRO A 590 -11.37 21.48 6.15
CA PRO A 590 -12.36 20.49 6.55
C PRO A 590 -13.03 19.80 5.34
N ILE A 591 -12.75 20.29 4.13
CA ILE A 591 -13.21 19.72 2.86
C ILE A 591 -12.01 19.24 2.03
N PRO A 592 -12.11 18.08 1.35
CA PRO A 592 -11.05 17.60 0.47
C PRO A 592 -11.12 18.33 -0.88
N ARG A 593 -10.00 18.39 -1.59
CA ARG A 593 -9.99 18.90 -2.98
C ARG A 593 -10.58 17.84 -3.90
N ASP A 594 -11.65 18.19 -4.62
CA ASP A 594 -12.25 17.35 -5.64
C ASP A 594 -11.36 17.32 -6.92
N PRO A 595 -11.57 16.32 -7.78
CA PRO A 595 -10.82 16.21 -9.02
C PRO A 595 -11.17 17.34 -9.99
N PHE A 596 -10.19 17.75 -10.78
CA PHE A 596 -10.38 18.69 -11.87
C PHE A 596 -9.53 18.28 -13.07
N LEU A 597 -9.93 18.76 -14.25
CA LEU A 597 -9.26 18.47 -15.51
C LEU A 597 -8.27 19.57 -15.86
N VAL A 598 -7.12 19.15 -16.39
CA VAL A 598 -6.13 20.03 -17.00
C VAL A 598 -5.78 19.48 -18.37
N ASN A 599 -5.84 20.34 -19.38
CA ASN A 599 -5.38 20.00 -20.73
C ASN A 599 -3.86 19.97 -20.74
N ARG A 600 -3.27 18.82 -21.11
CA ARG A 600 -1.82 18.60 -21.14
C ARG A 600 -1.39 18.08 -22.50
N ALA A 601 -0.35 18.69 -23.04
CA ALA A 601 0.35 18.15 -24.20
C ALA A 601 1.09 16.87 -23.79
N ASP A 602 0.94 15.83 -24.58
CA ASP A 602 1.70 14.59 -24.48
C ASP A 602 3.13 14.84 -24.99
N ALA A 603 3.97 15.41 -24.12
CA ALA A 603 5.36 15.74 -24.43
C ALA A 603 6.21 14.49 -24.74
N PHE A 604 5.71 13.30 -24.39
CA PHE A 604 6.43 12.02 -24.54
C PHE A 604 5.84 11.14 -25.65
N GLY A 605 4.66 11.48 -26.18
CA GLY A 605 4.00 10.85 -27.32
C GLY A 605 4.71 11.08 -28.66
N GLN A 606 4.58 10.13 -29.58
CA GLN A 606 5.40 10.04 -30.80
C GLN A 606 5.41 11.27 -31.72
N SER A 607 6.64 11.61 -32.17
CA SER A 607 7.18 12.36 -33.33
C SER A 607 6.37 13.34 -34.21
N SER A 608 5.06 13.54 -34.09
CA SER A 608 4.32 14.52 -34.92
C SER A 608 3.14 15.15 -34.18
N GLY A 609 3.32 16.38 -33.71
CA GLY A 609 2.29 17.18 -33.01
C GLY A 609 1.92 16.56 -31.66
N ALA A 610 2.34 17.19 -30.55
CA ALA A 610 1.99 16.67 -29.23
C ALA A 610 0.45 16.63 -29.07
N ALA A 611 -0.11 15.44 -28.96
CA ALA A 611 -1.53 15.25 -28.71
C ALA A 611 -1.90 15.92 -27.38
N ILE A 612 -3.07 16.54 -27.30
CA ILE A 612 -3.55 17.17 -26.05
C ILE A 612 -4.57 16.24 -25.41
N PHE A 613 -4.33 15.90 -24.14
CA PHE A 613 -5.25 15.11 -23.32
C PHE A 613 -5.85 15.98 -22.23
N ALA A 614 -7.15 15.83 -21.99
CA ALA A 614 -7.73 16.25 -20.73
C ALA A 614 -7.29 15.24 -19.66
N THR A 615 -6.64 15.69 -18.60
CA THR A 615 -6.06 14.80 -17.58
C THR A 615 -6.58 15.12 -16.20
N TYR A 616 -6.79 14.09 -15.37
CA TYR A 616 -7.07 14.26 -13.95
C TYR A 616 -5.80 14.70 -13.22
N ASP A 617 -5.81 15.90 -12.65
CA ASP A 617 -4.66 16.45 -11.95
C ASP A 617 -4.33 15.71 -10.65
N LEU A 618 -3.09 15.25 -10.54
CA LEU A 618 -2.60 14.54 -9.37
C LEU A 618 -2.32 15.48 -8.19
N MET A 619 -3.01 15.23 -7.07
CA MET A 619 -2.81 15.95 -5.81
C MET A 619 -1.36 15.93 -5.34
N ARG A 620 -0.91 17.02 -4.73
CA ARG A 620 0.46 17.17 -4.18
C ARG A 620 0.52 17.03 -2.66
N ASN A 621 -0.57 17.30 -1.93
CA ASN A 621 -0.58 17.07 -0.49
C ASN A 621 -0.53 15.57 -0.18
N PHE A 622 0.46 15.15 0.58
CA PHE A 622 0.56 13.77 1.10
C PHE A 622 0.04 13.67 2.52
N ALA A 623 -0.14 14.81 3.22
CA ALA A 623 -0.56 14.78 4.60
C ALA A 623 -2.02 14.33 4.73
N SER A 624 -2.23 13.44 5.69
CA SER A 624 -3.52 12.89 6.07
C SER A 624 -3.52 12.64 7.58
N ASP A 625 -4.52 13.14 8.30
CA ASP A 625 -4.59 12.92 9.75
C ASP A 625 -5.61 11.84 10.14
N SER A 626 -6.28 11.25 9.15
CA SER A 626 -7.22 10.14 9.29
C SER A 626 -6.46 8.82 9.38
N PHE A 627 -6.11 8.49 10.62
CA PHE A 627 -5.43 7.25 10.97
C PHE A 627 -5.83 6.88 12.41
N SER A 628 -5.85 5.58 12.74
CA SER A 628 -6.40 5.07 14.01
C SER A 628 -5.86 5.81 15.25
N ASN A 629 -6.75 5.99 16.22
CA ASN A 629 -6.67 6.78 17.45
C ASN A 629 -5.60 6.35 18.46
N VAL A 630 -5.06 5.13 18.38
CA VAL A 630 -3.89 4.74 19.15
C VAL A 630 -2.63 4.98 18.33
N ARG A 631 -2.25 6.27 18.19
CA ARG A 631 -1.07 6.64 17.41
C ARG A 631 0.19 6.00 17.99
N GLY A 632 0.97 5.38 17.09
CA GLY A 632 2.41 5.31 17.29
C GLY A 632 3.08 6.68 17.18
N THR A 633 4.40 6.75 16.97
CA THR A 633 5.11 8.03 16.80
C THR A 633 4.83 8.71 15.43
N ALA A 634 4.13 8.04 14.51
CA ALA A 634 3.75 8.56 13.20
C ALA A 634 2.79 9.76 13.27
N THR A 635 3.11 10.80 12.50
CA THR A 635 2.28 11.99 12.29
C THR A 635 1.57 11.95 10.94
N GLY A 636 0.63 12.88 10.71
CA GLY A 636 -0.20 12.87 9.49
C GLY A 636 0.54 13.07 8.18
N ASP A 637 1.72 13.66 8.22
CA ASP A 637 2.61 13.89 7.08
C ASP A 637 3.60 12.75 6.85
N ARG A 638 3.60 11.70 7.68
CA ARG A 638 4.63 10.66 7.65
C ARG A 638 4.11 9.33 7.13
N PHE A 639 4.87 8.74 6.21
CA PHE A 639 4.59 7.44 5.63
C PHE A 639 5.87 6.61 5.51
N ARG A 640 5.73 5.29 5.60
CA ARG A 640 6.86 4.40 5.35
C ARG A 640 7.16 4.37 3.85
N THR A 641 8.45 4.32 3.51
CA THR A 641 8.86 3.94 2.15
C THR A 641 8.27 2.56 1.80
N PRO A 642 7.50 2.40 0.72
CA PRO A 642 7.04 1.08 0.31
C PRO A 642 8.23 0.27 -0.26
N PRO A 643 8.25 -1.06 -0.09
CA PRO A 643 9.18 -1.91 -0.84
C PRO A 643 9.06 -1.67 -2.35
N LEU A 644 10.18 -1.46 -3.04
CA LEU A 644 10.21 -1.32 -4.51
C LEU A 644 10.47 -2.65 -5.21
N MET A 645 10.78 -3.72 -4.47
CA MET A 645 10.95 -5.04 -5.07
C MET A 645 9.66 -5.50 -5.77
N GLY A 646 9.78 -5.92 -7.03
CA GLY A 646 8.65 -6.29 -7.87
C GLY A 646 7.88 -5.12 -8.47
N ILE A 647 8.29 -3.85 -8.25
CA ILE A 647 7.54 -2.68 -8.76
C ILE A 647 7.36 -2.71 -10.28
N GLY A 648 8.34 -3.21 -11.04
CA GLY A 648 8.26 -3.33 -12.49
C GLY A 648 7.33 -4.45 -12.98
N ARG A 649 6.90 -5.35 -12.10
CA ARG A 649 5.94 -6.44 -12.39
C ARG A 649 4.56 -6.14 -11.84
N VAL A 650 4.48 -5.56 -10.64
CA VAL A 650 3.22 -5.16 -10.01
C VAL A 650 2.63 -3.94 -10.70
N GLY A 651 3.45 -2.93 -10.99
CA GLY A 651 3.01 -1.71 -11.65
C GLY A 651 2.17 -0.78 -10.77
N PRO A 652 1.61 0.27 -11.38
CA PRO A 652 0.67 1.19 -10.73
C PRO A 652 -0.64 0.48 -10.32
N PRO A 653 -1.40 1.08 -9.38
CA PRO A 653 -1.20 2.43 -8.89
C PRO A 653 -0.11 2.60 -7.82
N PHE A 654 0.54 3.76 -7.83
CA PHE A 654 1.58 4.10 -6.86
C PHE A 654 1.09 5.09 -5.80
N MET A 655 1.90 5.25 -4.74
CA MET A 655 1.61 6.01 -3.51
C MET A 655 0.63 5.31 -2.55
N HIS A 656 0.55 5.85 -1.33
CA HIS A 656 -0.24 5.29 -0.24
C HIS A 656 -1.76 5.34 -0.52
N ASP A 657 -2.18 6.23 -1.40
CA ASP A 657 -3.57 6.48 -1.78
C ASP A 657 -3.87 6.08 -3.24
N ALA A 658 -2.95 5.38 -3.90
CA ALA A 658 -3.08 4.98 -5.29
C ALA A 658 -3.27 6.14 -6.30
N ARG A 659 -2.94 7.40 -5.96
CA ARG A 659 -3.22 8.56 -6.84
C ARG A 659 -2.57 8.46 -8.22
N VAL A 660 -1.41 7.82 -8.33
CA VAL A 660 -0.74 7.62 -9.63
C VAL A 660 -1.24 6.33 -10.25
N PHE A 661 -2.27 6.43 -11.08
CA PHE A 661 -2.89 5.27 -11.70
C PHE A 661 -2.65 5.17 -13.20
N LEU A 662 -2.82 3.96 -13.74
CA LEU A 662 -2.75 3.65 -15.16
C LEU A 662 -3.72 2.51 -15.47
N SER A 663 -4.66 2.73 -16.38
CA SER A 663 -5.69 1.76 -16.73
C SER A 663 -5.99 1.78 -18.21
N ILE A 664 -6.26 0.63 -18.81
CA ILE A 664 -6.73 0.53 -20.20
C ILE A 664 -8.01 1.35 -20.47
N LEU A 665 -8.80 1.63 -19.42
CA LEU A 665 -10.09 2.30 -19.54
C LEU A 665 -9.97 3.82 -19.70
N ASN A 666 -8.90 4.42 -19.17
CA ASN A 666 -8.74 5.88 -19.13
C ASN A 666 -7.47 6.38 -19.85
N ARG A 667 -6.51 5.50 -20.14
CA ARG A 667 -5.19 5.84 -20.72
C ARG A 667 -5.30 6.72 -21.98
N ASP A 668 -6.29 6.42 -22.81
CA ASP A 668 -6.48 7.03 -24.12
C ASP A 668 -7.67 8.01 -24.15
N THR A 669 -8.28 8.30 -23.00
CA THR A 669 -9.41 9.23 -22.85
C THR A 669 -9.06 10.35 -21.87
N THR A 670 -9.13 10.04 -20.57
CA THR A 670 -8.88 10.99 -19.47
C THR A 670 -7.86 10.41 -18.47
N PRO A 671 -6.58 10.31 -18.85
CA PRO A 671 -5.57 9.70 -17.99
C PRO A 671 -5.23 10.57 -16.78
N ALA A 672 -4.51 10.02 -15.81
CA ALA A 672 -3.84 10.81 -14.78
C ALA A 672 -2.82 11.77 -15.43
N GLY A 673 -2.65 12.96 -14.85
CA GLY A 673 -1.71 13.94 -15.37
C GLY A 673 -1.10 14.83 -14.30
N THR A 674 0.12 15.28 -14.57
CA THR A 674 0.88 16.15 -13.70
C THR A 674 1.99 16.90 -14.47
N VAL A 675 3.04 17.35 -13.79
CA VAL A 675 4.25 17.93 -14.39
C VAL A 675 5.53 17.27 -13.90
N THR A 676 6.60 17.37 -14.68
CA THR A 676 7.95 16.87 -14.39
C THR A 676 9.02 17.89 -14.74
N THR A 677 10.19 17.81 -14.11
CA THR A 677 11.34 18.68 -14.35
C THR A 677 12.59 17.88 -14.67
N ASN A 678 13.45 18.40 -15.55
CA ASN A 678 14.80 17.89 -15.80
C ASN A 678 15.79 19.07 -15.92
N SER A 679 17.03 18.80 -16.29
CA SER A 679 18.09 19.81 -16.40
C SER A 679 17.81 20.95 -17.38
N GLU A 680 16.92 20.72 -18.35
CA GLU A 680 16.65 21.62 -19.49
C GLU A 680 15.32 22.36 -19.35
N VAL A 681 14.31 21.71 -18.77
CA VAL A 681 12.94 22.25 -18.67
C VAL A 681 12.36 22.03 -17.28
N THR A 682 11.71 23.07 -16.74
CA THR A 682 10.96 23.00 -15.49
C THR A 682 9.47 22.87 -15.75
N ASN A 683 8.82 22.01 -14.96
CA ASN A 683 7.39 21.75 -14.99
C ASN A 683 6.82 21.46 -16.41
N GLU A 684 7.46 20.58 -17.16
CA GLU A 684 6.94 20.02 -18.42
C GLU A 684 5.68 19.17 -18.16
N PRO A 685 4.62 19.25 -18.99
CA PRO A 685 3.43 18.43 -18.82
C PRO A 685 3.78 16.94 -18.88
N LEU A 686 3.19 16.18 -17.97
CA LEU A 686 3.31 14.72 -17.89
C LEU A 686 1.92 14.10 -17.94
N VAL A 687 1.67 13.32 -18.99
CA VAL A 687 0.45 12.51 -19.16
C VAL A 687 0.81 11.06 -18.83
N VAL A 688 0.05 10.39 -17.95
CA VAL A 688 0.35 9.02 -17.53
C VAL A 688 -0.36 8.03 -18.45
N ARG A 689 0.37 7.52 -19.45
CA ARG A 689 -0.13 6.57 -20.45
C ARG A 689 0.61 5.25 -20.47
N ASN A 690 1.79 5.17 -19.88
CA ASN A 690 2.55 3.93 -19.74
C ASN A 690 3.22 3.83 -18.35
N VAL A 691 3.85 2.69 -18.09
CA VAL A 691 4.50 2.43 -16.79
C VAL A 691 5.66 3.40 -16.53
N ASP A 692 6.37 3.84 -17.56
CA ASP A 692 7.50 4.77 -17.42
C ASP A 692 7.01 6.14 -16.94
N GLU A 693 5.93 6.64 -17.55
CA GLU A 693 5.30 7.90 -17.15
C GLU A 693 4.65 7.80 -15.76
N ALA A 694 4.08 6.65 -15.40
CA ALA A 694 3.56 6.41 -14.07
C ALA A 694 4.69 6.43 -13.01
N LEU A 695 5.83 5.79 -13.31
CA LEU A 695 7.01 5.82 -12.43
C LEU A 695 7.59 7.23 -12.34
N LEU A 696 7.66 7.97 -13.45
CA LEU A 696 8.13 9.36 -13.45
C LEU A 696 7.22 10.26 -12.61
N ALA A 697 5.90 10.13 -12.76
CA ALA A 697 4.92 10.87 -11.97
C ALA A 697 5.04 10.53 -10.48
N ALA A 698 5.23 9.25 -10.15
CA ALA A 698 5.48 8.81 -8.79
C ALA A 698 6.77 9.42 -8.22
N ILE A 699 7.87 9.41 -8.97
CA ILE A 699 9.14 10.04 -8.55
C ILE A 699 8.92 11.54 -8.30
N GLU A 700 8.32 12.26 -9.23
CA GLU A 700 8.08 13.71 -9.10
C GLU A 700 7.22 14.09 -7.88
N LEU A 701 6.25 13.23 -7.52
CA LEU A 701 5.39 13.43 -6.36
C LEU A 701 6.10 13.25 -5.01
N HIS A 702 7.35 12.79 -4.98
CA HIS A 702 8.11 12.73 -3.74
C HIS A 702 8.42 14.10 -3.17
N ASP A 703 8.31 15.19 -3.95
CA ASP A 703 8.41 16.57 -3.46
C ASP A 703 7.39 17.47 -4.17
N LEU A 704 7.24 18.71 -3.71
CA LEU A 704 6.50 19.73 -4.45
C LEU A 704 7.15 19.97 -5.83
N PRO A 705 6.37 20.37 -6.86
CA PRO A 705 6.92 20.76 -8.16
C PRO A 705 8.09 21.75 -8.05
N ALA A 706 8.88 21.82 -9.11
CA ALA A 706 9.90 22.85 -9.21
C ALA A 706 9.21 24.23 -9.21
N PRO A 707 9.79 25.26 -8.57
CA PRO A 707 9.36 26.62 -8.80
C PRO A 707 9.48 26.94 -10.29
N ASP A 708 8.57 27.76 -10.80
CA ASP A 708 8.72 28.24 -12.17
C ASP A 708 10.01 29.06 -12.30
N GLU A 709 10.86 28.65 -13.25
CA GLU A 709 12.16 29.27 -13.50
C GLU A 709 12.06 30.05 -14.81
N PRO A 710 12.18 31.39 -14.78
CA PRO A 710 12.10 32.21 -15.98
C PRO A 710 13.07 31.72 -17.06
N GLY A 711 12.54 31.36 -18.23
CA GLY A 711 13.32 30.86 -19.35
C GLY A 711 13.47 29.34 -19.44
N LYS A 712 13.19 28.59 -18.37
CA LYS A 712 13.16 27.11 -18.39
C LYS A 712 11.76 26.51 -18.20
N THR A 713 10.79 27.26 -17.68
CA THR A 713 9.42 26.78 -17.55
C THR A 713 8.86 26.37 -18.91
N SER A 714 8.28 25.17 -18.98
CA SER A 714 7.68 24.65 -20.21
C SER A 714 6.58 25.58 -20.73
N LYS A 715 6.59 25.79 -22.05
CA LYS A 715 5.55 26.54 -22.78
C LYS A 715 4.50 25.62 -23.41
N LEU A 716 4.64 24.31 -23.23
CA LEU A 716 3.66 23.34 -23.72
C LEU A 716 2.36 23.48 -22.92
N THR A 717 1.24 23.20 -23.58
CA THR A 717 -0.08 23.21 -22.94
C THR A 717 -0.09 22.32 -21.69
N GLY A 718 -0.48 22.88 -20.55
CA GLY A 718 -0.51 22.17 -19.26
C GLY A 718 0.84 22.02 -18.55
N GLY A 719 1.89 22.68 -19.04
CA GLY A 719 3.14 22.91 -18.31
C GLY A 719 3.06 24.10 -17.34
N GLY A 720 4.12 24.31 -16.56
CA GLY A 720 4.18 25.29 -15.48
C GLY A 720 3.64 24.76 -14.15
N CYS A 721 3.54 25.61 -13.13
CA CYS A 721 3.03 25.20 -11.83
C CYS A 721 1.60 24.61 -11.94
N PRO A 722 1.32 23.40 -11.42
CA PRO A 722 0.01 22.74 -11.52
C PRO A 722 -0.98 23.34 -10.51
N VAL A 723 -1.30 24.62 -10.67
CA VAL A 723 -2.29 25.31 -9.84
C VAL A 723 -3.72 24.98 -10.32
N PRO A 724 -4.70 24.85 -9.40
CA PRO A 724 -6.09 24.71 -9.77
C PRO A 724 -6.57 25.88 -10.65
N PRO A 725 -7.39 25.65 -11.68
CA PRO A 725 -7.79 26.67 -12.66
C PRO A 725 -8.83 27.70 -12.14
N ASN A 726 -9.25 27.64 -10.88
CA ASN A 726 -10.38 28.42 -10.37
C ASN A 726 -10.06 29.91 -10.09
N VAL A 727 -11.11 30.74 -10.20
CA VAL A 727 -11.08 32.20 -10.01
C VAL A 727 -10.49 32.57 -8.64
N GLY A 728 -9.32 33.20 -8.64
CA GLY A 728 -8.72 33.79 -7.44
C GLY A 728 -8.14 32.80 -6.42
N GLY A 729 -7.83 31.56 -6.83
CA GLY A 729 -7.15 30.59 -5.95
C GLY A 729 -8.06 29.88 -4.96
N LYS A 730 -9.38 29.88 -5.18
CA LYS A 730 -10.36 29.26 -4.28
C LYS A 730 -10.97 28.00 -4.89
N TYR A 731 -11.17 26.98 -4.07
CA TYR A 731 -11.82 25.73 -4.46
C TYR A 731 -13.06 25.47 -3.60
N TYR A 732 -14.16 25.12 -4.26
CA TYR A 732 -15.49 24.93 -3.65
C TYR A 732 -15.97 23.51 -3.92
N ASN A 733 -16.62 22.88 -2.94
CA ASN A 733 -17.25 21.58 -3.12
C ASN A 733 -18.53 21.44 -2.26
N LYS A 734 -19.35 20.41 -2.51
CA LYS A 734 -20.65 20.23 -1.82
C LYS A 734 -20.52 20.00 -0.30
N LEU A 735 -19.38 19.47 0.15
CA LEU A 735 -19.08 19.29 1.57
C LEU A 735 -18.94 20.61 2.34
N GLY A 736 -18.63 21.70 1.64
CA GLY A 736 -18.43 23.02 2.23
C GLY A 736 -19.71 23.80 2.53
N TYR A 737 -20.88 23.20 2.30
CA TYR A 737 -22.18 23.81 2.53
C TYR A 737 -22.81 23.26 3.82
N ASP A 738 -23.51 24.12 4.55
CA ASP A 738 -24.19 23.92 5.84
C ASP A 738 -25.39 22.95 5.81
N GLY A 739 -25.45 22.05 4.83
CA GLY A 739 -26.63 21.26 4.50
C GLY A 739 -27.56 21.92 3.47
N VAL A 740 -27.29 23.18 3.06
CA VAL A 740 -28.01 23.87 1.99
C VAL A 740 -27.01 24.40 0.96
N VAL A 741 -27.08 23.90 -0.29
CA VAL A 741 -26.18 24.26 -1.42
C VAL A 741 -26.14 25.78 -1.71
N ASN A 742 -27.08 26.55 -1.16
CA ASN A 742 -27.20 28.00 -1.29
C ASN A 742 -26.86 28.78 0.00
N GLY A 743 -26.20 28.16 0.99
CA GLY A 743 -25.72 28.85 2.19
C GLY A 743 -24.84 30.05 1.84
N THR A 744 -24.94 31.14 2.63
CA THR A 744 -24.35 32.44 2.28
C THR A 744 -22.82 32.51 2.45
N ASP A 745 -22.20 31.56 3.16
CA ASP A 745 -20.75 31.52 3.40
C ASP A 745 -20.17 30.09 3.25
N PRO A 746 -19.83 29.66 2.02
CA PRO A 746 -19.27 28.34 1.79
C PRO A 746 -17.88 28.18 2.42
N ILE A 747 -17.58 26.98 2.91
CA ILE A 747 -16.21 26.59 3.25
C ILE A 747 -15.46 26.30 1.95
N VAL A 748 -14.25 26.85 1.84
CA VAL A 748 -13.43 26.77 0.63
C VAL A 748 -12.01 26.38 0.98
N ILE A 749 -11.33 25.73 0.03
CA ILE A 749 -9.87 25.63 0.06
C ILE A 749 -9.34 26.92 -0.59
N ASP A 750 -8.80 27.83 0.23
CA ASP A 750 -8.28 29.11 -0.23
C ASP A 750 -6.74 29.06 -0.28
N TYR A 751 -6.19 28.99 -1.50
CA TYR A 751 -4.74 29.06 -1.74
C TYR A 751 -4.23 30.51 -1.75
N GLY A 752 -5.12 31.49 -1.53
CA GLY A 752 -4.82 32.91 -1.55
C GLY A 752 -4.61 33.48 -2.96
N ALA A 753 -4.22 34.76 -3.02
CA ALA A 753 -4.06 35.48 -4.28
C ALA A 753 -2.91 34.97 -5.18
N ARG A 754 -2.00 34.14 -4.64
CA ARG A 754 -0.84 33.59 -5.36
C ARG A 754 -0.70 32.07 -5.11
N PRO A 755 -1.60 31.23 -5.66
CA PRO A 755 -1.60 29.78 -5.43
C PRO A 755 -0.28 29.10 -5.82
N GLN A 756 0.43 29.64 -6.80
CA GLN A 756 1.74 29.16 -7.22
C GLN A 756 2.79 29.24 -6.11
N ASP A 757 2.69 30.23 -5.21
CA ASP A 757 3.60 30.33 -4.07
C ASP A 757 3.33 29.25 -3.03
N VAL A 758 2.14 28.64 -3.04
CA VAL A 758 1.73 27.54 -2.14
C VAL A 758 2.09 26.18 -2.72
N ILE A 759 1.84 25.98 -4.02
CA ILE A 759 2.01 24.69 -4.71
C ILE A 759 3.43 24.52 -5.25
N CYS A 760 4.05 25.59 -5.75
CA CYS A 760 5.40 25.61 -6.31
C CYS A 760 6.28 26.69 -5.63
N PRO A 761 6.38 26.70 -4.28
CA PRO A 761 7.13 27.72 -3.58
C PRO A 761 8.59 27.76 -4.06
N PRO A 762 9.19 28.95 -4.23
CA PRO A 762 10.63 29.10 -4.51
C PRO A 762 11.47 28.31 -3.51
N TYR A 763 12.54 27.65 -3.96
CA TYR A 763 13.32 26.74 -3.11
C TYR A 763 13.89 27.38 -1.84
N ASN A 764 14.17 28.68 -1.87
CA ASN A 764 14.71 29.46 -0.75
C ASN A 764 13.64 30.18 0.09
N SER A 765 12.36 29.96 -0.17
CA SER A 765 11.28 30.59 0.59
C SER A 765 11.09 29.91 1.95
N ALA A 766 10.51 30.64 2.91
CA ALA A 766 10.14 30.07 4.21
C ALA A 766 9.19 28.86 4.05
N LEU A 767 8.27 28.91 3.08
CA LEU A 767 7.34 27.82 2.81
C LEU A 767 8.05 26.57 2.28
N SER A 768 9.06 26.71 1.42
CA SER A 768 9.86 25.57 0.96
C SER A 768 10.56 24.84 2.11
N ASN A 769 10.95 25.56 3.17
CA ASN A 769 11.61 24.95 4.32
C ASN A 769 10.66 24.12 5.19
N THR A 770 9.37 24.45 5.23
CA THR A 770 8.39 23.79 6.10
C THR A 770 7.55 22.73 5.41
N ASN A 771 7.31 22.87 4.09
CA ASN A 771 6.25 22.14 3.39
C ASN A 771 6.74 21.17 2.31
N ARG A 772 8.02 21.25 1.93
CA ARG A 772 8.65 20.25 1.07
C ARG A 772 8.96 18.97 1.84
N SER A 773 9.07 17.86 1.13
CA SER A 773 9.34 16.56 1.74
C SER A 773 10.77 16.44 2.27
N GLU A 774 11.04 15.34 2.98
CA GLU A 774 12.41 14.91 3.29
C GLU A 774 13.22 14.59 2.01
N ALA A 775 12.54 14.18 0.93
CA ALA A 775 13.19 13.85 -0.33
C ALA A 775 13.56 15.07 -1.18
N LYS A 776 13.33 16.32 -0.73
CA LYS A 776 13.53 17.53 -1.53
C LYS A 776 14.92 17.67 -2.15
N GLU A 777 15.99 17.29 -1.44
CA GLU A 777 17.35 17.35 -1.99
C GLU A 777 17.59 16.23 -3.02
N VAL A 778 17.14 15.01 -2.73
CA VAL A 778 17.12 13.89 -3.68
C VAL A 778 16.37 14.28 -4.96
N MET A 779 15.23 14.95 -4.81
CA MET A 779 14.42 15.43 -5.93
C MET A 779 15.07 16.58 -6.69
N ALA A 780 15.77 17.50 -6.02
CA ALA A 780 16.57 18.53 -6.70
C ALA A 780 17.68 17.91 -7.56
N ARG A 781 18.34 16.85 -7.08
CA ARG A 781 19.34 16.10 -7.86
C ARG A 781 18.70 15.33 -9.01
N PHE A 782 17.57 14.66 -8.78
CA PHE A 782 16.85 13.98 -9.86
C PHE A 782 16.43 14.95 -10.97
N ARG A 783 15.99 16.16 -10.59
CA ARG A 783 15.61 17.24 -11.52
C ARG A 783 16.81 17.89 -12.22
N SER A 784 18.04 17.75 -11.71
CA SER A 784 19.24 18.24 -12.40
C SER A 784 19.79 17.25 -13.43
N LEU A 785 19.19 16.06 -13.55
CA LEU A 785 19.56 15.07 -14.54
C LEU A 785 18.99 15.39 -15.93
N THR A 786 19.65 14.88 -16.95
CA THR A 786 19.08 14.81 -18.31
C THR A 786 17.86 13.89 -18.31
N ARG A 787 16.97 14.05 -19.30
CA ARG A 787 15.83 13.15 -19.47
C ARG A 787 16.25 11.69 -19.64
N ASP A 788 17.36 11.43 -20.35
CA ASP A 788 17.88 10.09 -20.55
C ASP A 788 18.41 9.44 -19.27
N ASP A 789 19.02 10.22 -18.37
CA ASP A 789 19.43 9.76 -17.04
C ASP A 789 18.21 9.40 -16.17
N GLN A 790 17.17 10.24 -16.17
CA GLN A 790 15.93 9.94 -15.46
C GLN A 790 15.27 8.67 -15.98
N ARG A 791 15.22 8.50 -17.32
CA ARG A 791 14.75 7.27 -17.97
C ARG A 791 15.63 6.06 -17.64
N ALA A 792 16.92 6.25 -17.40
CA ALA A 792 17.79 5.16 -16.96
C ALA A 792 17.40 4.66 -15.57
N ILE A 793 17.11 5.56 -14.62
CA ILE A 793 16.59 5.20 -13.29
C ILE A 793 15.27 4.43 -13.41
N ILE A 794 14.34 4.92 -14.24
CA ILE A 794 13.07 4.24 -14.52
C ILE A 794 13.29 2.84 -15.11
N ALA A 795 14.22 2.70 -16.05
CA ALA A 795 14.57 1.41 -16.63
C ALA A 795 15.10 0.44 -15.57
N PHE A 796 15.89 0.91 -14.59
CA PHE A 796 16.30 0.11 -13.44
C PHE A 796 15.11 -0.31 -12.58
N LEU A 797 14.20 0.61 -12.23
CA LEU A 797 12.99 0.30 -11.47
C LEU A 797 12.11 -0.76 -12.18
N ARG A 798 12.04 -0.73 -13.52
CA ARG A 798 11.34 -1.79 -14.29
C ARG A 798 11.97 -3.17 -14.16
N GLN A 799 13.25 -3.26 -13.79
CA GLN A 799 13.94 -4.53 -13.58
C GLN A 799 13.88 -5.02 -12.12
N LEU A 800 13.40 -4.19 -11.19
CA LEU A 800 13.00 -4.63 -9.85
C LEU A 800 11.63 -5.31 -9.92
#